data_AF-A0A8B6BLD6-F1
#
_entry.id   AF-A0A8B6BLD6-F1
#
_cell.length_a   1.000
_cell.length_b   1.000
_cell.length_c   1.000
_cell.angle_alpha   90.00
_cell.angle_beta   90.00
_cell.angle_gamma   90.00
#
_symmetry.space_group_name_H-M   'P 1'
#
loop_
_entity.id
_entity.type
_entity.pdbx_description
1 polymer ?
#
loop_
_entity_poly.entity_id
_entity_poly.type
_entity_poly.pdbx_seq_one_letter_code
_entity_poly.pdbx_strand_id
1 'polypeptide(L)'
;MATYDNKGFNCDNEDNIASSNTETEEPRQDHETIDWDIFQENRSAAKYVKSEEFWKTSEKILTVIFVCFLFLVVFGTALLSRITIHILVWHIKPPELPRNNDTNATFQTKQSLYHVVDETWIWALLITLVTPYGFTMCSSLKTMCLKKTRKIHYKSLFVILILESFHSIGLMCMVFIVLPTFNAPAASIVYLAVLLILPLIELVSRCTKSGSVNGDRKGGTCRYFVTVFGVLLQIGGIALLCVYMFRKKLDEDNTILVIIFAVSALFISLKYWENFVKSSADKSNWLSHLKLIYQTRRTKMMCIVSFWKTIISFITIIVLYAIQAKSALDGVKAIFNLGDTKLKHDFGGHFLGTTDICKTYAPYVVAVVNICSGYICAKAAKTACVTGSQILCFSIPLILAPFLTPFALQGLVSYPDILGFKDCDMFFSRWNLESMENISDSWPLVVGGLLLYISLLFVTSFIWTTNGFILGKTQRMFIIPMYCGIHTDMSLLLNRSQNDKEFDFIRDMERNKRIEKEKKRTNQKHDKCNKVDERSKIYACATMWHETEMEMTQLLKSIFRMDKHHHMIKTARQSNVEKSNLLDYDFEAHIFFDDAFESPRTDEDFPDVNEYVKILIKVMDTAASAVHRTVIQLEDYEMIRTPYGGRLTWKLLGGNSLVCHLKDKTKIRHKKRWSQVMYMYYFLSHRLPNKIDRIVDNSYNTFLLALDGDVDFQPEAVMHLVRRMKKNPMVGAACGRIHPIGHGPLVWYQKFEYAVSHWLQKATEHVIGCVLCSPGCFSLFRGSAVMDVLRTYTTEPSEARHFIQYDQGEDRWLCTLLLKQGHRVEYCAESDALTYAPEGFNEFYNQRRRWTPSTMANILDLLTDCRATVTQNQSISTLYMAYQLFLFISSLLTPGTIFLMIVGAIIVGFPSVPPWLSLTLNLIPVGLFMLSCIFTKSETQLLFAGILSAIYSIVMLLVLVGIIKEAAEEEFCSVTTVFLCFVAGVFIISAVLHPKEFSCIMHGILYFVSIPSMSMLLVLYSLGNLHVVSWGTREVKQPVTQENKASNQIKDTESGYTLSLGKIFRCICCPTGGLQQQDSVYQTILDRIKSLEHEIKKNSADEHKLQSNIDKDVENATNLEETESSCNMVTDVSITIHSDKIQEVTHNCKFQDREAINQSRRKVLGTAN
;
A
#
# COMPACT_ATOMS: atom_id res chain seq x y z
N MET A 1 0.00 -36.80 -16.48
CA MET A 1 -0.58 -37.77 -17.44
C MET A 1 -1.75 -37.09 -18.12
N ALA A 2 -1.84 -36.89 -19.43
CA ALA A 2 -1.02 -37.31 -20.58
C ALA A 2 -1.22 -36.31 -21.75
N THR A 3 -0.11 -35.98 -22.45
CA THR A 3 0.12 -35.81 -23.92
C THR A 3 -0.90 -35.01 -24.76
N TYR A 4 -0.55 -33.96 -25.53
CA TYR A 4 0.19 -33.90 -26.82
C TYR A 4 0.28 -32.39 -27.19
N ASP A 5 1.18 -31.78 -27.96
CA ASP A 5 2.28 -32.23 -28.83
C ASP A 5 3.23 -31.03 -29.02
N ASN A 6 4.54 -31.31 -29.08
CA ASN A 6 5.61 -30.33 -29.23
C ASN A 6 6.17 -30.50 -30.65
N LYS A 7 6.08 -29.47 -31.49
CA LYS A 7 6.88 -29.39 -32.73
C LYS A 7 7.59 -28.05 -32.79
N GLY A 8 8.86 -28.08 -32.44
CA GLY A 8 9.81 -27.02 -32.75
C GLY A 8 10.18 -27.04 -34.23
N PHE A 9 10.60 -25.89 -34.73
CA PHE A 9 11.44 -25.80 -35.91
C PHE A 9 12.55 -24.80 -35.63
N ASN A 10 13.77 -25.34 -35.47
CA ASN A 10 15.04 -24.65 -35.63
C ASN A 10 15.22 -24.32 -37.12
N CYS A 11 15.79 -23.16 -37.42
CA CYS A 11 16.51 -22.92 -38.67
C CYS A 11 17.73 -22.04 -38.36
N ASP A 12 18.83 -22.69 -37.99
CA ASP A 12 20.17 -22.25 -38.40
C ASP A 12 20.49 -23.03 -39.68
N ASN A 13 20.86 -22.33 -40.75
CA ASN A 13 21.78 -22.82 -41.78
C ASN A 13 22.10 -21.69 -42.76
N GLU A 14 23.38 -21.33 -42.76
CA GLU A 14 24.07 -20.60 -43.82
C GLU A 14 24.24 -21.48 -45.07
N ASP A 15 24.54 -20.79 -46.18
CA ASP A 15 25.16 -21.23 -47.44
C ASP A 15 24.29 -21.41 -48.70
N ASN A 16 24.56 -20.48 -49.64
CA ASN A 16 24.76 -20.61 -51.08
C ASN A 16 23.66 -21.23 -51.96
N ILE A 17 23.07 -20.40 -52.82
CA ILE A 17 22.85 -20.67 -54.26
C ILE A 17 22.85 -19.34 -55.01
N ALA A 18 23.65 -19.29 -56.08
CA ALA A 18 23.73 -18.21 -57.05
C ALA A 18 22.74 -18.40 -58.21
N SER A 19 22.47 -17.27 -58.89
CA SER A 19 22.09 -17.07 -60.30
C SER A 19 20.64 -16.74 -60.69
N SER A 20 20.54 -15.52 -61.25
CA SER A 20 19.85 -15.08 -62.49
C SER A 20 18.42 -14.50 -62.46
N ASN A 21 18.34 -13.30 -63.06
CA ASN A 21 17.24 -12.57 -63.70
C ASN A 21 16.56 -11.48 -62.82
N THR A 22 17.03 -10.22 -62.85
CA THR A 22 16.80 -9.10 -63.82
C THR A 22 15.50 -8.33 -63.62
N GLU A 23 15.68 -7.04 -63.27
CA GLU A 23 14.81 -5.86 -63.48
C GLU A 23 13.51 -5.83 -62.64
N THR A 24 13.21 -4.81 -61.83
CA THR A 24 13.42 -3.36 -61.94
C THR A 24 13.67 -2.71 -60.57
N GLU A 25 14.62 -1.80 -60.53
CA GLU A 25 15.06 -1.01 -59.38
C GLU A 25 14.06 0.10 -59.00
N GLU A 26 13.58 0.09 -57.76
CA GLU A 26 13.28 1.32 -57.00
C GLU A 26 14.37 1.46 -55.93
N PRO A 27 14.96 2.66 -55.73
CA PRO A 27 16.07 2.81 -54.80
C PRO A 27 15.56 2.65 -53.37
N ARG A 28 15.95 1.55 -52.71
CA ARG A 28 15.91 1.46 -51.25
C ARG A 28 16.84 2.55 -50.72
N GLN A 29 16.28 3.51 -50.00
CA GLN A 29 17.06 4.36 -49.11
C GLN A 29 17.75 3.45 -48.10
N ASP A 30 19.08 3.43 -48.16
CA ASP A 30 19.93 2.87 -47.12
C ASP A 30 19.63 3.62 -45.82
N HIS A 31 18.90 2.97 -44.91
CA HIS A 31 18.71 3.49 -43.56
C HIS A 31 20.03 3.34 -42.81
N GLU A 32 20.83 4.40 -42.79
CA GLU A 32 22.01 4.53 -41.93
C GLU A 32 21.61 4.28 -40.47
N THR A 33 22.11 3.18 -39.90
CA THR A 33 22.11 2.97 -38.45
C THR A 33 23.13 3.91 -37.83
N ILE A 34 22.68 4.90 -37.06
CA ILE A 34 23.55 5.86 -36.37
C ILE A 34 24.30 5.16 -35.23
N ASP A 35 25.59 4.94 -35.42
CA ASP A 35 26.50 4.39 -34.39
C ASP A 35 27.09 5.46 -33.44
N TRP A 36 26.85 6.75 -33.68
CA TRP A 36 27.53 7.88 -33.01
C TRP A 36 26.59 8.85 -32.25
N ASP A 37 25.59 8.33 -31.54
CA ASP A 37 24.75 9.17 -30.67
C ASP A 37 25.41 9.39 -29.29
N ILE A 38 25.68 10.65 -28.91
CA ILE A 38 26.10 11.06 -27.56
C ILE A 38 25.01 10.71 -26.51
N PHE A 39 23.77 10.55 -26.96
CA PHE A 39 22.62 10.09 -26.18
C PHE A 39 22.31 8.59 -26.34
N GLN A 40 23.25 7.80 -26.91
CA GLN A 40 23.30 6.36 -26.63
C GLN A 40 23.09 6.20 -25.12
N GLU A 41 22.27 5.21 -24.75
CA GLU A 41 22.18 4.69 -23.39
C GLU A 41 23.53 4.92 -22.71
N ASN A 42 23.57 5.92 -21.82
CA ASN A 42 24.72 6.35 -21.06
C ASN A 42 25.56 5.10 -20.76
N ARG A 43 26.91 5.05 -20.86
CA ARG A 43 27.63 3.78 -20.61
C ARG A 43 27.27 3.13 -19.26
N SER A 44 26.69 3.90 -18.34
CA SER A 44 25.89 3.46 -17.19
C SER A 44 24.59 2.70 -17.55
N ALA A 45 23.70 3.21 -18.42
CA ALA A 45 22.53 2.53 -18.99
C ALA A 45 22.86 1.25 -19.80
N ALA A 46 23.93 1.19 -20.60
CA ALA A 46 24.36 -0.08 -21.23
C ALA A 46 24.89 -1.11 -20.19
N LYS A 47 25.55 -0.61 -19.12
CA LYS A 47 25.80 -1.40 -17.91
C LYS A 47 24.50 -1.81 -17.22
N TYR A 48 23.48 -0.95 -17.20
CA TYR A 48 22.16 -1.27 -16.67
C TYR A 48 21.44 -2.31 -17.51
N VAL A 49 21.57 -2.34 -18.85
CA VAL A 49 20.95 -3.34 -19.74
C VAL A 49 21.63 -4.72 -19.60
N LYS A 50 22.97 -4.78 -19.57
CA LYS A 50 23.70 -6.01 -19.19
C LYS A 50 23.44 -6.41 -17.74
N SER A 51 23.34 -5.44 -16.82
CA SER A 51 22.89 -5.73 -15.45
C SER A 51 21.44 -6.17 -15.44
N GLU A 52 20.57 -5.68 -16.32
CA GLU A 52 19.16 -6.01 -16.37
C GLU A 52 18.99 -7.46 -16.81
N GLU A 53 19.81 -7.94 -17.74
CA GLU A 53 19.79 -9.33 -18.15
C GLU A 53 20.34 -10.25 -17.04
N PHE A 54 21.42 -9.83 -16.38
CA PHE A 54 21.92 -10.48 -15.16
C PHE A 54 20.88 -10.47 -14.03
N TRP A 55 20.18 -9.35 -13.82
CA TRP A 55 19.17 -9.16 -12.79
C TRP A 55 17.87 -9.86 -13.14
N LYS A 56 17.49 -9.96 -14.42
CA LYS A 56 16.35 -10.77 -14.90
C LYS A 56 16.64 -12.25 -14.70
N THR A 57 17.86 -12.68 -14.98
CA THR A 57 18.31 -14.06 -14.73
C THR A 57 18.38 -14.33 -13.22
N SER A 58 18.96 -13.40 -12.45
CA SER A 58 19.01 -13.47 -10.99
C SER A 58 17.63 -13.41 -10.36
N GLU A 59 16.68 -12.65 -10.92
CA GLU A 59 15.30 -12.56 -10.47
C GLU A 59 14.57 -13.89 -10.73
N LYS A 60 14.79 -14.54 -11.87
CA LYS A 60 14.28 -15.90 -12.13
C LYS A 60 14.86 -16.90 -11.14
N ILE A 61 16.18 -16.89 -10.93
CA ILE A 61 16.86 -17.78 -9.97
C ILE A 61 16.35 -17.52 -8.55
N LEU A 62 16.29 -16.25 -8.13
CA LEU A 62 15.80 -15.84 -6.81
C LEU A 62 14.33 -16.20 -6.64
N THR A 63 13.52 -16.13 -7.69
CA THR A 63 12.12 -16.57 -7.68
C THR A 63 12.05 -18.08 -7.44
N VAL A 64 12.86 -18.88 -8.13
CA VAL A 64 12.93 -20.33 -7.91
C VAL A 64 13.40 -20.65 -6.49
N ILE A 65 14.48 -20.00 -6.03
CA ILE A 65 14.98 -20.14 -4.66
C ILE A 65 13.90 -19.77 -3.64
N PHE A 66 13.19 -18.65 -3.86
CA PHE A 66 12.12 -18.19 -2.99
C PHE A 66 10.94 -19.17 -2.95
N VAL A 67 10.52 -19.71 -4.09
CA VAL A 67 9.46 -20.73 -4.19
C VAL A 67 9.88 -22.01 -3.48
N CYS A 68 11.11 -22.49 -3.69
CA CYS A 68 11.66 -23.66 -3.00
C CYS A 68 11.77 -23.43 -1.50
N PHE A 69 12.30 -22.29 -1.07
CA PHE A 69 12.37 -21.88 0.33
C PHE A 69 10.97 -21.84 0.96
N LEU A 70 10.01 -21.21 0.30
CA LEU A 70 8.64 -21.10 0.78
C LEU A 70 7.96 -22.47 0.88
N PHE A 71 8.19 -23.36 -0.09
CA PHE A 71 7.75 -24.75 -0.03
C PHE A 71 8.31 -25.47 1.19
N LEU A 72 9.64 -25.43 1.39
CA LEU A 72 10.31 -26.09 2.51
C LEU A 72 9.86 -25.53 3.86
N VAL A 73 9.70 -24.21 3.97
CA VAL A 73 9.19 -23.57 5.19
C VAL A 73 7.77 -24.01 5.49
N VAL A 74 6.84 -23.95 4.51
CA VAL A 74 5.44 -24.35 4.74
C VAL A 74 5.36 -25.84 5.08
N PHE A 75 6.02 -26.70 4.31
CA PHE A 75 6.02 -28.15 4.53
C PHE A 75 6.65 -28.52 5.89
N GLY A 76 7.87 -28.04 6.15
CA GLY A 76 8.62 -28.35 7.36
C GLY A 76 7.92 -27.85 8.62
N THR A 77 7.38 -26.62 8.60
CA THR A 77 6.66 -26.07 9.76
C THR A 77 5.28 -26.68 9.96
N ALA A 78 4.57 -27.08 8.90
CA ALA A 78 3.32 -27.84 9.01
C ALA A 78 3.55 -29.22 9.64
N LEU A 79 4.59 -29.94 9.18
CA LEU A 79 4.95 -31.26 9.72
C LEU A 79 5.41 -31.15 11.18
N LEU A 80 6.27 -30.17 11.50
CA LEU A 80 6.76 -29.93 12.85
C LEU A 80 5.62 -29.59 13.83
N SER A 81 4.68 -28.73 13.40
CA SER A 81 3.50 -28.39 14.20
C SER A 81 2.62 -29.62 14.47
N ARG A 82 2.47 -30.53 13.49
CA ARG A 82 1.72 -31.79 13.68
C ARG A 82 2.42 -32.77 14.61
N ILE A 83 3.72 -32.95 14.47
CA ILE A 83 4.48 -33.89 15.32
C ILE A 83 4.45 -33.41 16.78
N THR A 84 4.73 -32.12 17.00
CA THR A 84 4.78 -31.53 18.35
C THR A 84 3.43 -31.54 19.08
N ILE A 85 2.30 -31.37 18.38
CA ILE A 85 0.98 -31.48 19.03
C ILE A 85 0.69 -32.93 19.46
N HIS A 86 1.05 -33.92 18.65
CA HIS A 86 0.88 -35.33 19.03
C HIS A 86 1.79 -35.74 20.18
N ILE A 87 3.00 -35.17 20.27
CA ILE A 87 3.88 -35.33 21.45
C ILE A 87 3.20 -34.75 22.70
N LEU A 88 2.67 -33.52 22.66
CA LEU A 88 1.98 -32.90 23.80
C LEU A 88 0.77 -33.73 24.27
N VAL A 89 0.00 -34.28 23.33
CA VAL A 89 -1.20 -35.08 23.62
C VAL A 89 -0.86 -36.44 24.24
N TRP A 90 0.21 -37.09 23.80
CA TRP A 90 0.59 -38.43 24.27
C TRP A 90 0.98 -38.47 25.75
N HIS A 91 1.55 -37.38 26.28
CA HIS A 91 1.91 -37.30 27.69
C HIS A 91 0.72 -37.08 28.63
N ILE A 92 -0.49 -36.87 28.09
CA ILE A 92 -1.72 -36.74 28.85
C ILE A 92 -2.36 -38.12 29.01
N LYS A 93 -2.79 -38.45 30.24
CA LYS A 93 -3.68 -39.60 30.44
C LYS A 93 -5.13 -39.16 30.27
N PRO A 94 -5.96 -39.91 29.52
CA PRO A 94 -7.37 -39.60 29.41
C PRO A 94 -8.04 -39.71 30.79
N PRO A 95 -9.03 -38.87 31.08
CA PRO A 95 -9.79 -38.94 32.32
C PRO A 95 -10.56 -40.27 32.40
N GLU A 96 -10.22 -41.16 33.34
CA GLU A 96 -11.00 -42.39 33.63
C GLU A 96 -12.37 -42.05 34.25
N LEU A 97 -13.43 -42.70 33.77
CA LEU A 97 -14.78 -42.61 34.33
C LEU A 97 -14.83 -43.37 35.67
N PRO A 98 -15.58 -42.88 36.69
CA PRO A 98 -15.66 -43.55 37.98
C PRO A 98 -16.30 -44.94 37.84
N ARG A 99 -15.51 -46.01 38.09
CA ARG A 99 -16.04 -47.38 38.22
C ARG A 99 -16.94 -47.47 39.45
N ASN A 100 -18.15 -47.98 39.25
CA ASN A 100 -19.20 -48.07 40.29
C ASN A 100 -18.93 -49.07 41.42
N ASN A 101 -17.78 -49.75 41.48
CA ASN A 101 -17.60 -50.91 42.37
C ASN A 101 -16.64 -50.75 43.56
N ASP A 102 -15.94 -49.62 43.74
CA ASP A 102 -15.07 -49.42 44.90
C ASP A 102 -15.56 -48.30 45.82
N THR A 103 -16.59 -48.61 46.60
CA THR A 103 -17.12 -47.77 47.68
C THR A 103 -16.26 -47.77 48.95
N ASN A 104 -15.22 -48.62 49.04
CA ASN A 104 -14.40 -48.79 50.25
C ASN A 104 -12.92 -48.35 50.15
N ALA A 105 -12.48 -47.75 49.05
CA ALA A 105 -11.12 -47.19 48.98
C ALA A 105 -11.06 -45.79 49.63
N THR A 106 -10.33 -45.66 50.74
CA THR A 106 -10.05 -44.38 51.42
C THR A 106 -9.32 -43.41 50.49
N PHE A 107 -9.56 -42.10 50.69
CA PHE A 107 -9.06 -40.98 49.88
C PHE A 107 -7.54 -41.05 49.62
N GLN A 108 -6.74 -41.51 50.59
CA GLN A 108 -5.29 -41.65 50.48
C GLN A 108 -4.83 -42.73 49.49
N THR A 109 -5.55 -43.85 49.37
CA THR A 109 -5.23 -44.95 48.43
C THR A 109 -5.65 -44.63 46.99
N LYS A 110 -6.66 -43.77 46.81
CA LYS A 110 -6.95 -43.18 45.49
C LYS A 110 -5.88 -42.14 45.15
N GLN A 111 -5.49 -41.29 46.08
CA GLN A 111 -4.47 -40.24 45.88
C GLN A 111 -3.08 -40.80 45.49
N SER A 112 -2.67 -41.98 45.98
CA SER A 112 -1.42 -42.63 45.56
C SER A 112 -1.44 -43.19 44.13
N LEU A 113 -2.60 -43.50 43.56
CA LEU A 113 -2.76 -43.90 42.16
C LEU A 113 -2.84 -42.70 41.19
N TYR A 114 -3.27 -41.52 41.68
CA TYR A 114 -3.46 -40.30 40.89
C TYR A 114 -2.20 -39.40 40.78
N HIS A 115 -1.11 -39.72 41.49
CA HIS A 115 0.12 -38.89 41.56
C HIS A 115 1.05 -38.93 40.32
N VAL A 116 0.56 -39.28 39.12
CA VAL A 116 1.38 -39.27 37.90
C VAL A 116 0.64 -38.66 36.70
N VAL A 117 0.03 -37.49 36.90
CA VAL A 117 -0.33 -36.58 35.81
C VAL A 117 0.48 -35.31 36.00
N ASP A 118 1.48 -35.10 35.15
CA ASP A 118 2.37 -33.96 35.22
C ASP A 118 1.64 -32.73 34.66
N GLU A 119 1.12 -31.89 35.57
CA GLU A 119 0.26 -30.72 35.32
C GLU A 119 0.84 -29.77 34.26
N THR A 120 2.16 -29.74 34.14
CA THR A 120 2.92 -28.93 33.19
C THR A 120 2.53 -29.22 31.72
N TRP A 121 2.27 -30.48 31.37
CA TRP A 121 1.86 -30.88 30.01
C TRP A 121 0.44 -30.44 29.65
N ILE A 122 -0.47 -30.47 30.64
CA ILE A 122 -1.85 -29.99 30.49
C ILE A 122 -1.84 -28.49 30.20
N TRP A 123 -1.07 -27.72 30.97
CA TRP A 123 -0.92 -26.28 30.78
C TRP A 123 -0.22 -25.94 29.46
N ALA A 124 0.84 -26.66 29.10
CA ALA A 124 1.55 -26.49 27.83
C ALA A 124 0.62 -26.72 26.61
N LEU A 125 -0.21 -27.76 26.67
CA LEU A 125 -1.19 -28.02 25.62
C LEU A 125 -2.26 -26.93 25.58
N LEU A 126 -2.83 -26.53 26.71
CA LEU A 126 -3.84 -25.46 26.77
C LEU A 126 -3.32 -24.13 26.21
N ILE A 127 -2.08 -23.75 26.55
CA ILE A 127 -1.41 -22.55 26.00
C ILE A 127 -1.32 -22.66 24.47
N THR A 128 -0.93 -23.83 23.95
CA THR A 128 -0.86 -24.09 22.50
C THR A 128 -2.23 -23.94 21.81
N LEU A 129 -3.31 -24.38 22.45
CA LEU A 129 -4.68 -24.27 21.92
C LEU A 129 -5.21 -22.84 21.90
N VAL A 130 -4.94 -22.08 22.97
CA VAL A 130 -5.49 -20.73 23.18
C VAL A 130 -4.69 -19.64 22.47
N THR A 131 -3.38 -19.82 22.30
CA THR A 131 -2.50 -18.79 21.71
C THR A 131 -2.96 -18.28 20.34
N PRO A 132 -3.42 -19.13 19.39
CA PRO A 132 -3.98 -18.65 18.12
C PRO A 132 -5.20 -17.73 18.29
N TYR A 133 -6.04 -17.95 19.31
CA TYR A 133 -7.15 -17.04 19.63
C TYR A 133 -6.61 -15.68 20.10
N GLY A 134 -5.55 -15.68 20.91
CA GLY A 134 -4.81 -14.48 21.29
C GLY A 134 -4.26 -13.71 20.07
N PHE A 135 -3.58 -14.38 19.15
CA PHE A 135 -3.10 -13.75 17.91
C PHE A 135 -4.24 -13.15 17.07
N THR A 136 -5.38 -13.84 17.03
CA THR A 136 -6.57 -13.36 16.32
C THR A 136 -7.16 -12.12 16.97
N MET A 137 -7.20 -12.09 18.30
CA MET A 137 -7.63 -10.96 19.10
C MET A 137 -6.70 -9.77 18.90
N CYS A 138 -5.38 -9.93 19.02
CA CYS A 138 -4.40 -8.86 18.79
C CYS A 138 -4.49 -8.28 17.38
N SER A 139 -4.61 -9.13 16.35
CA SER A 139 -4.80 -8.68 14.97
C SER A 139 -6.11 -7.90 14.76
N SER A 140 -7.18 -8.32 15.47
CA SER A 140 -8.49 -7.67 15.40
C SER A 140 -8.48 -6.33 16.14
N LEU A 141 -7.89 -6.28 17.33
CA LEU A 141 -7.67 -5.06 18.13
C LEU A 141 -6.85 -4.05 17.34
N LYS A 142 -5.71 -4.45 16.75
CA LYS A 142 -4.91 -3.60 15.86
C LYS A 142 -5.78 -2.96 14.77
N THR A 143 -6.63 -3.76 14.12
CA THR A 143 -7.51 -3.26 13.06
C THR A 143 -8.63 -2.36 13.59
N MET A 144 -9.15 -2.61 14.80
CA MET A 144 -10.14 -1.76 15.45
C MET A 144 -9.56 -0.41 15.87
N CYS A 145 -8.32 -0.38 16.34
CA CYS A 145 -7.61 0.85 16.71
C CYS A 145 -7.19 1.65 15.47
N LEU A 146 -6.74 0.97 14.42
CA LEU A 146 -6.19 1.62 13.21
C LEU A 146 -7.20 1.91 12.10
N LYS A 147 -8.40 1.31 12.12
CA LYS A 147 -9.38 1.45 11.04
C LYS A 147 -10.79 1.58 11.57
N LYS A 148 -11.64 2.33 10.83
CA LYS A 148 -13.05 2.47 11.17
C LYS A 148 -13.79 1.15 10.92
N THR A 149 -14.28 0.54 12.00
CA THR A 149 -15.02 -0.75 11.96
C THR A 149 -16.49 -0.56 12.29
N ARG A 150 -17.37 -1.33 11.66
CA ARG A 150 -18.84 -1.21 11.81
C ARG A 150 -19.34 -1.61 13.20
N LYS A 151 -20.56 -1.21 13.53
CA LYS A 151 -21.23 -1.61 14.79
C LYS A 151 -21.69 -3.08 14.73
N ILE A 152 -21.69 -3.72 15.89
CA ILE A 152 -22.05 -5.13 16.11
C ILE A 152 -23.56 -5.34 15.86
N HIS A 153 -23.93 -6.52 15.35
CA HIS A 153 -25.33 -6.98 15.31
C HIS A 153 -25.52 -8.05 16.37
N TYR A 154 -26.25 -7.75 17.44
CA TYR A 154 -26.31 -8.62 18.62
C TYR A 154 -26.95 -9.99 18.34
N LYS A 155 -28.02 -10.06 17.53
CA LYS A 155 -28.66 -11.35 17.17
C LYS A 155 -27.70 -12.28 16.42
N SER A 156 -26.94 -11.73 15.48
CA SER A 156 -25.95 -12.51 14.72
C SER A 156 -24.79 -12.94 15.62
N LEU A 157 -24.31 -12.04 16.48
CA LEU A 157 -23.26 -12.35 17.46
C LEU A 157 -23.66 -13.52 18.34
N PHE A 158 -24.89 -13.55 18.86
CA PHE A 158 -25.38 -14.64 19.70
C PHE A 158 -25.32 -16.01 19.00
N VAL A 159 -25.81 -16.10 17.76
CA VAL A 159 -25.75 -17.34 16.97
C VAL A 159 -24.30 -17.79 16.76
N ILE A 160 -23.40 -16.86 16.46
CA ILE A 160 -21.98 -17.15 16.23
C ILE A 160 -21.29 -17.61 17.52
N LEU A 161 -21.60 -16.99 18.66
CA LEU A 161 -21.05 -17.41 19.95
C LEU A 161 -21.44 -18.86 20.28
N ILE A 162 -22.68 -19.27 19.98
CA ILE A 162 -23.12 -20.66 20.16
C ILE A 162 -22.31 -21.60 19.26
N LEU A 163 -22.22 -21.31 17.95
CA LEU A 163 -21.48 -22.14 17.00
C LEU A 163 -20.00 -22.29 17.38
N GLU A 164 -19.37 -21.20 17.82
CA GLU A 164 -17.96 -21.19 18.24
C GLU A 164 -17.74 -21.84 19.62
N SER A 165 -18.79 -21.89 20.46
CA SER A 165 -18.76 -22.65 21.71
C SER A 165 -18.76 -24.15 21.43
N PHE A 166 -19.65 -24.64 20.55
CA PHE A 166 -19.65 -26.04 20.13
C PHE A 166 -18.29 -26.46 19.56
N HIS A 167 -17.73 -25.67 18.65
CA HIS A 167 -16.39 -25.93 18.12
C HIS A 167 -15.36 -26.03 19.25
N SER A 168 -15.33 -25.09 20.20
CA SER A 168 -14.33 -25.08 21.27
C SER A 168 -14.47 -26.26 22.22
N ILE A 169 -15.70 -26.65 22.55
CA ILE A 169 -15.99 -27.83 23.39
C ILE A 169 -15.55 -29.12 22.67
N GLY A 170 -15.97 -29.31 21.41
CA GLY A 170 -15.58 -30.49 20.62
C GLY A 170 -14.06 -30.59 20.43
N LEU A 171 -13.39 -29.46 20.27
CA LEU A 171 -11.93 -29.39 20.18
C LEU A 171 -11.25 -29.86 21.48
N MET A 172 -11.73 -29.40 22.64
CA MET A 172 -11.18 -29.79 23.94
C MET A 172 -11.43 -31.27 24.24
N CYS A 173 -12.64 -31.77 23.97
CA CYS A 173 -12.96 -33.20 24.14
C CYS A 173 -12.12 -34.09 23.22
N MET A 174 -11.92 -33.70 21.96
CA MET A 174 -11.06 -34.45 21.04
C MET A 174 -9.62 -34.55 21.56
N VAL A 175 -9.07 -33.46 22.08
CA VAL A 175 -7.66 -33.37 22.48
C VAL A 175 -7.36 -33.98 23.85
N PHE A 176 -8.25 -33.81 24.83
CA PHE A 176 -8.02 -34.28 26.20
C PHE A 176 -8.62 -35.66 26.50
N ILE A 177 -9.60 -36.13 25.71
CA ILE A 177 -10.24 -37.44 25.89
C ILE A 177 -9.89 -38.39 24.75
N VAL A 178 -10.18 -38.01 23.50
CA VAL A 178 -10.13 -38.96 22.38
C VAL A 178 -8.70 -39.28 21.95
N LEU A 179 -7.90 -38.28 21.57
CA LEU A 179 -6.56 -38.51 21.04
C LEU A 179 -5.59 -39.21 22.01
N PRO A 180 -5.58 -38.92 23.34
CA PRO A 180 -4.70 -39.60 24.30
C PRO A 180 -4.98 -41.10 24.45
N THR A 181 -6.14 -41.60 24.04
CA THR A 181 -6.48 -43.03 24.11
C THR A 181 -5.81 -43.86 23.00
N PHE A 182 -5.22 -43.22 21.98
CA PHE A 182 -4.60 -43.89 20.84
C PHE A 182 -3.10 -43.61 20.77
N ASN A 183 -2.34 -44.58 20.23
CA ASN A 183 -0.93 -44.43 19.87
C ASN A 183 -0.75 -43.25 18.91
N ALA A 184 0.37 -42.52 18.98
CA ALA A 184 0.58 -41.28 18.22
C ALA A 184 0.29 -41.40 16.69
N PRO A 185 0.72 -42.46 15.97
CA PRO A 185 0.35 -42.64 14.56
C PRO A 185 -1.16 -42.86 14.34
N ALA A 186 -1.80 -43.65 15.20
CA ALA A 186 -3.23 -43.92 15.14
C ALA A 186 -4.06 -42.66 15.48
N ALA A 187 -3.64 -41.89 16.48
CA ALA A 187 -4.24 -40.61 16.84
C ALA A 187 -4.21 -39.62 15.65
N SER A 188 -3.11 -39.61 14.89
CA SER A 188 -3.00 -38.76 13.69
C SER A 188 -4.00 -39.14 12.59
N ILE A 189 -4.28 -40.44 12.43
CA ILE A 189 -5.27 -40.96 11.47
C ILE A 189 -6.70 -40.65 11.93
N VAL A 190 -7.02 -40.93 13.21
CA VAL A 190 -8.34 -40.64 13.81
C VAL A 190 -8.71 -39.17 13.66
N TYR A 191 -7.72 -38.29 13.74
CA TYR A 191 -7.90 -36.85 13.59
C TYR A 191 -8.37 -36.42 12.18
N LEU A 192 -8.17 -37.23 11.13
CA LEU A 192 -8.68 -36.96 9.78
C LEU A 192 -10.24 -36.99 9.70
N ALA A 193 -10.90 -37.56 10.71
CA ALA A 193 -12.37 -37.71 10.77
C ALA A 193 -13.13 -36.38 10.92
N VAL A 194 -12.45 -35.28 11.22
CA VAL A 194 -12.98 -33.95 11.56
C VAL A 194 -13.77 -33.26 10.41
N LEU A 195 -13.84 -33.83 9.21
CA LEU A 195 -14.42 -33.19 8.02
C LEU A 195 -15.92 -33.48 7.77
N LEU A 196 -16.62 -34.15 8.70
CA LEU A 196 -17.95 -34.74 8.46
C LEU A 196 -19.03 -33.81 7.88
N ILE A 197 -19.23 -32.61 8.42
CA ILE A 197 -20.38 -31.75 8.02
C ILE A 197 -20.13 -30.94 6.75
N LEU A 198 -18.87 -30.64 6.41
CA LEU A 198 -18.55 -29.67 5.34
C LEU A 198 -19.05 -30.09 3.96
N PRO A 199 -18.87 -31.35 3.51
CA PRO A 199 -19.40 -31.83 2.24
C PRO A 199 -20.94 -31.80 2.19
N LEU A 200 -21.61 -32.02 3.33
CA LEU A 200 -23.07 -31.97 3.44
C LEU A 200 -23.60 -30.53 3.28
N ILE A 201 -22.94 -29.54 3.91
CA ILE A 201 -23.30 -28.12 3.75
C ILE A 201 -23.15 -27.69 2.29
N GLU A 202 -22.06 -28.10 1.64
CA GLU A 202 -21.84 -27.78 0.23
C GLU A 202 -22.92 -28.39 -0.68
N LEU A 203 -23.33 -29.62 -0.39
CA LEU A 203 -24.42 -30.30 -1.11
C LEU A 203 -25.74 -29.53 -0.96
N VAL A 204 -26.13 -29.18 0.27
CA VAL A 204 -27.37 -28.44 0.58
C VAL A 204 -27.35 -27.04 -0.03
N SER A 205 -26.22 -26.32 0.03
CA SER A 205 -26.07 -24.99 -0.57
C SER A 205 -26.17 -25.00 -2.10
N ARG A 206 -25.96 -26.16 -2.75
CA ARG A 206 -26.07 -26.31 -4.21
C ARG A 206 -27.44 -26.78 -4.66
N CYS A 207 -28.15 -27.54 -3.83
CA CYS A 207 -29.54 -27.95 -4.07
C CYS A 207 -30.53 -26.79 -3.93
N THR A 208 -30.23 -25.81 -3.07
CA THR A 208 -31.01 -24.57 -2.89
C THR A 208 -30.78 -23.59 -4.06
N LYS A 209 -31.27 -23.92 -5.26
CA LYS A 209 -31.29 -23.01 -6.41
C LYS A 209 -32.49 -22.06 -6.34
N SER A 210 -32.22 -20.77 -6.16
CA SER A 210 -33.00 -19.70 -6.79
C SER A 210 -32.05 -18.59 -7.26
N GLY A 211 -31.92 -18.44 -8.59
CA GLY A 211 -31.28 -17.32 -9.28
C GLY A 211 -29.75 -17.16 -9.16
N SER A 212 -28.97 -17.77 -10.06
CA SER A 212 -27.59 -17.31 -10.32
C SER A 212 -27.49 -16.72 -11.72
N VAL A 213 -27.03 -15.47 -11.75
CA VAL A 213 -26.58 -14.72 -12.92
C VAL A 213 -25.32 -15.39 -13.47
N ASN A 214 -25.30 -15.60 -14.79
CA ASN A 214 -24.20 -16.04 -15.66
C ASN A 214 -23.61 -17.46 -15.50
N GLY A 215 -23.86 -18.29 -16.51
CA GLY A 215 -22.77 -18.67 -17.42
C GLY A 215 -22.10 -20.03 -17.29
N ASP A 216 -22.27 -20.82 -16.23
CA ASP A 216 -21.51 -22.08 -16.07
C ASP A 216 -22.40 -23.29 -15.74
N ARG A 217 -23.21 -23.74 -16.72
CA ARG A 217 -24.07 -24.94 -16.55
C ARG A 217 -23.32 -26.27 -16.66
N LYS A 218 -22.22 -26.34 -17.43
CA LYS A 218 -21.52 -27.62 -17.70
C LYS A 218 -20.57 -28.07 -16.56
N GLY A 219 -19.91 -27.14 -15.85
CA GLY A 219 -19.04 -27.47 -14.72
C GLY A 219 -19.77 -27.80 -13.40
N GLY A 220 -21.04 -27.40 -13.26
CA GLY A 220 -21.82 -27.56 -12.03
C GLY A 220 -22.20 -29.01 -11.72
N THR A 221 -22.45 -29.83 -12.75
CA THR A 221 -22.86 -31.23 -12.59
C THR A 221 -21.68 -32.12 -12.17
N CYS A 222 -20.51 -31.95 -12.78
CA CYS A 222 -19.29 -32.69 -12.41
C CYS A 222 -18.89 -32.41 -10.95
N ARG A 223 -18.91 -31.14 -10.53
CA ARG A 223 -18.62 -30.78 -9.14
C ARG A 223 -19.65 -31.31 -8.14
N TYR A 224 -20.89 -31.58 -8.54
CA TYR A 224 -21.91 -32.17 -7.67
C TYR A 224 -21.56 -33.63 -7.35
N PHE A 225 -21.24 -34.43 -8.37
CA PHE A 225 -20.82 -35.83 -8.19
C PHE A 225 -19.56 -35.95 -7.33
N VAL A 226 -18.59 -35.06 -7.53
CA VAL A 226 -17.37 -34.98 -6.70
C VAL A 226 -17.71 -34.77 -5.22
N THR A 227 -18.64 -33.85 -4.89
CA THR A 227 -19.05 -33.60 -3.50
C THR A 227 -19.78 -34.81 -2.90
N VAL A 228 -20.68 -35.45 -3.66
CA VAL A 228 -21.41 -36.66 -3.19
C VAL A 228 -20.45 -37.81 -2.91
N PHE A 229 -19.48 -38.04 -3.80
CA PHE A 229 -18.48 -39.08 -3.60
C PHE A 229 -17.61 -38.81 -2.35
N GLY A 230 -17.20 -37.56 -2.13
CA GLY A 230 -16.51 -37.15 -0.90
C GLY A 230 -17.31 -37.43 0.39
N VAL A 231 -18.63 -37.19 0.38
CA VAL A 231 -19.51 -37.51 1.53
C VAL A 231 -19.47 -39.01 1.84
N LEU A 232 -19.63 -39.86 0.82
CA LEU A 232 -19.67 -41.32 0.99
C LEU A 232 -18.36 -41.86 1.55
N LEU A 233 -17.22 -41.36 1.06
CA LEU A 233 -15.89 -41.72 1.56
C LEU A 233 -15.71 -41.29 3.03
N GLN A 234 -16.19 -40.10 3.41
CA GLN A 234 -16.09 -39.61 4.79
C GLN A 234 -16.92 -40.46 5.76
N ILE A 235 -18.15 -40.80 5.40
CA ILE A 235 -19.03 -41.67 6.21
C ILE A 235 -18.42 -43.07 6.34
N GLY A 236 -17.94 -43.64 5.23
CA GLY A 236 -17.29 -44.95 5.22
C GLY A 236 -16.02 -44.98 6.09
N GLY A 237 -15.19 -43.93 6.02
CA GLY A 237 -13.99 -43.80 6.84
C GLY A 237 -14.28 -43.70 8.34
N ILE A 238 -15.27 -42.89 8.74
CA ILE A 238 -15.68 -42.76 10.15
C ILE A 238 -16.29 -44.07 10.67
N ALA A 239 -17.12 -44.75 9.87
CA ALA A 239 -17.70 -46.04 10.25
C ALA A 239 -16.61 -47.09 10.53
N LEU A 240 -15.57 -47.16 9.70
CA LEU A 240 -14.43 -48.06 9.91
C LEU A 240 -13.60 -47.69 11.15
N LEU A 241 -13.44 -46.40 11.47
CA LEU A 241 -12.80 -45.96 12.71
C LEU A 241 -13.62 -46.36 13.96
N CYS A 242 -14.95 -46.22 13.90
CA CYS A 242 -15.81 -46.70 14.99
C CYS A 242 -15.67 -48.21 15.18
N VAL A 243 -15.61 -49.00 14.09
CA VAL A 243 -15.37 -50.44 14.15
C VAL A 243 -14.01 -50.76 14.78
N TYR A 244 -12.96 -50.02 14.43
CA TYR A 244 -11.63 -50.18 15.07
C TYR A 244 -11.70 -49.92 16.59
N MET A 245 -12.39 -48.86 17.02
CA MET A 245 -12.58 -48.54 18.44
C MET A 245 -13.33 -49.64 19.20
N PHE A 246 -14.35 -50.26 18.59
CA PHE A 246 -15.07 -51.39 19.19
C PHE A 246 -14.23 -52.68 19.24
N ARG A 247 -13.33 -52.91 18.28
CA ARG A 247 -12.49 -54.13 18.21
C ARG A 247 -11.34 -54.12 19.22
N LYS A 248 -10.78 -52.95 19.56
CA LYS A 248 -9.55 -52.86 20.37
C LYS A 248 -9.76 -53.15 21.87
N LYS A 249 -11.00 -53.14 22.39
CA LYS A 249 -11.37 -53.56 23.76
C LYS A 249 -12.89 -53.73 23.84
N LEU A 250 -13.40 -54.86 24.36
CA LEU A 250 -14.81 -54.99 24.73
C LEU A 250 -14.98 -54.59 26.21
N ASP A 251 -15.40 -53.35 26.47
CA ASP A 251 -15.86 -52.86 27.79
C ASP A 251 -16.91 -51.74 27.58
N GLU A 252 -17.82 -51.54 28.55
CA GLU A 252 -18.91 -50.54 28.49
C GLU A 252 -18.40 -49.08 28.31
N ASP A 253 -17.21 -48.78 28.82
CA ASP A 253 -16.54 -47.46 28.71
C ASP A 253 -16.29 -47.03 27.24
N ASN A 254 -16.21 -47.98 26.31
CA ASN A 254 -15.89 -47.70 24.90
C ASN A 254 -17.06 -47.14 24.11
N THR A 255 -18.30 -47.41 24.51
CA THR A 255 -19.49 -46.83 23.86
C THR A 255 -19.54 -45.32 24.08
N ILE A 256 -19.18 -44.86 25.29
CA ILE A 256 -19.10 -43.44 25.63
C ILE A 256 -17.98 -42.76 24.84
N LEU A 257 -16.81 -43.40 24.71
CA LEU A 257 -15.68 -42.87 23.93
C LEU A 257 -16.03 -42.69 22.44
N VAL A 258 -16.72 -43.66 21.83
CA VAL A 258 -17.18 -43.56 20.42
C VAL A 258 -18.18 -42.42 20.23
N ILE A 259 -19.11 -42.23 21.18
CA ILE A 259 -20.06 -41.10 21.16
C ILE A 259 -19.32 -39.77 21.28
N ILE A 260 -18.38 -39.65 22.22
CA ILE A 260 -17.57 -38.44 22.41
C ILE A 260 -16.77 -38.14 21.14
N PHE A 261 -16.17 -39.14 20.50
CA PHE A 261 -15.47 -39.00 19.23
C PHE A 261 -16.38 -38.47 18.12
N ALA A 262 -17.53 -39.11 17.89
CA ALA A 262 -18.47 -38.72 16.84
C ALA A 262 -19.00 -37.28 17.05
N VAL A 263 -19.37 -36.93 18.28
CA VAL A 263 -19.84 -35.58 18.65
C VAL A 263 -18.72 -34.55 18.51
N SER A 264 -17.49 -34.89 18.92
CA SER A 264 -16.34 -33.99 18.81
C SER A 264 -15.97 -33.72 17.34
N ALA A 265 -15.95 -34.75 16.49
CA ALA A 265 -15.71 -34.60 15.05
C ALA A 265 -16.79 -33.73 14.39
N LEU A 266 -18.05 -33.89 14.77
CA LEU A 266 -19.18 -33.07 14.31
C LEU A 266 -18.97 -31.60 14.72
N PHE A 267 -18.71 -31.33 16.00
CA PHE A 267 -18.54 -29.96 16.49
C PHE A 267 -17.35 -29.22 15.90
N ILE A 268 -16.22 -29.88 15.68
CA ILE A 268 -15.05 -29.21 15.06
C ILE A 268 -15.36 -28.85 13.59
N SER A 269 -16.09 -29.70 12.87
CA SER A 269 -16.45 -29.46 11.47
C SER A 269 -17.34 -28.23 11.25
N LEU A 270 -18.14 -27.82 12.26
CA LEU A 270 -19.04 -26.67 12.17
C LEU A 270 -18.34 -25.34 11.91
N LYS A 271 -17.06 -25.18 12.26
CA LYS A 271 -16.34 -23.90 12.17
C LYS A 271 -16.18 -23.36 10.74
N TYR A 272 -16.00 -24.24 9.75
CA TYR A 272 -15.67 -23.83 8.37
C TYR A 272 -16.90 -23.64 7.47
N TRP A 273 -18.11 -23.64 8.05
CA TRP A 273 -19.39 -23.53 7.33
C TRP A 273 -19.46 -22.35 6.35
N GLU A 274 -18.88 -21.19 6.70
CA GLU A 274 -18.93 -19.98 5.86
C GLU A 274 -18.33 -20.16 4.47
N ASN A 275 -17.33 -21.04 4.34
CA ASN A 275 -16.64 -21.27 3.07
C ASN A 275 -17.52 -21.99 2.06
N PHE A 276 -18.40 -22.86 2.55
CA PHE A 276 -19.20 -23.77 1.74
C PHE A 276 -20.64 -23.26 1.49
N VAL A 277 -21.02 -22.12 2.09
CA VAL A 277 -22.30 -21.44 1.84
C VAL A 277 -22.13 -20.37 0.77
N LYS A 278 -22.92 -20.41 -0.32
CA LYS A 278 -22.89 -19.34 -1.35
C LYS A 278 -23.56 -18.06 -0.84
N SER A 279 -22.92 -16.90 -1.08
CA SER A 279 -23.55 -15.60 -0.82
C SER A 279 -24.61 -15.30 -1.87
N SER A 280 -25.82 -14.96 -1.42
CA SER A 280 -26.93 -14.51 -2.26
C SER A 280 -27.42 -13.14 -1.78
N ALA A 281 -27.91 -12.33 -2.72
CA ALA A 281 -28.64 -11.10 -2.39
C ALA A 281 -30.04 -11.38 -1.85
N ASP A 282 -30.55 -12.58 -2.09
CA ASP A 282 -31.90 -12.97 -1.70
C ASP A 282 -31.98 -13.22 -0.18
N LYS A 283 -32.96 -12.61 0.47
CA LYS A 283 -33.15 -12.67 1.93
C LYS A 283 -33.78 -13.98 2.40
N SER A 284 -34.26 -14.81 1.46
CA SER A 284 -34.96 -16.07 1.71
C SER A 284 -34.08 -17.11 2.44
N ASN A 285 -32.77 -17.14 2.18
CA ASN A 285 -31.84 -18.06 2.84
C ASN A 285 -31.14 -17.40 4.03
N TRP A 286 -31.54 -17.76 5.25
CA TRP A 286 -31.03 -17.18 6.49
C TRP A 286 -29.52 -17.39 6.70
N LEU A 287 -28.93 -18.51 6.25
CA LEU A 287 -27.47 -18.75 6.38
C LEU A 287 -26.67 -17.79 5.50
N SER A 288 -27.13 -17.56 4.26
CA SER A 288 -26.48 -16.63 3.34
C SER A 288 -26.52 -15.19 3.88
N HIS A 289 -27.63 -14.83 4.54
CA HIS A 289 -27.78 -13.55 5.20
C HIS A 289 -26.88 -13.40 6.44
N LEU A 290 -26.78 -14.46 7.25
CA LEU A 290 -25.88 -14.50 8.42
C LEU A 290 -24.42 -14.33 8.00
N LYS A 291 -23.98 -15.05 6.96
CA LYS A 291 -22.64 -14.94 6.36
C LYS A 291 -22.33 -13.50 5.95
N LEU A 292 -23.24 -12.85 5.22
CA LEU A 292 -23.06 -11.45 4.79
C LEU A 292 -22.91 -10.47 5.97
N ILE A 293 -23.74 -10.62 7.01
CA ILE A 293 -23.65 -9.77 8.21
C ILE A 293 -22.33 -10.00 8.94
N TYR A 294 -21.90 -11.25 9.08
CA TYR A 294 -20.68 -11.59 9.78
C TYR A 294 -19.44 -11.08 9.05
N GLN A 295 -19.31 -11.35 7.75
CA GLN A 295 -18.15 -10.94 6.95
C GLN A 295 -17.94 -9.42 6.96
N THR A 296 -19.03 -8.65 6.85
CA THR A 296 -18.97 -7.18 6.84
C THR A 296 -18.63 -6.56 8.20
N ARG A 297 -18.77 -7.33 9.30
CA ARG A 297 -18.52 -6.88 10.70
C ARG A 297 -17.45 -7.71 11.40
N ARG A 298 -16.70 -8.51 10.64
CA ARG A 298 -15.82 -9.58 11.10
C ARG A 298 -14.83 -9.13 12.18
N THR A 299 -14.16 -7.99 12.00
CA THR A 299 -13.09 -7.57 12.91
C THR A 299 -13.56 -7.48 14.36
N LYS A 300 -14.71 -6.82 14.62
CA LYS A 300 -15.25 -6.72 15.99
C LYS A 300 -15.80 -8.05 16.50
N MET A 301 -16.48 -8.79 15.63
CA MET A 301 -17.03 -10.10 15.97
C MET A 301 -15.92 -11.06 16.40
N MET A 302 -14.83 -11.15 15.63
CA MET A 302 -13.68 -12.01 15.90
C MET A 302 -12.95 -11.66 17.18
N CYS A 303 -12.86 -10.37 17.53
CA CYS A 303 -12.28 -9.96 18.81
C CYS A 303 -13.06 -10.54 20.00
N ILE A 304 -14.39 -10.39 19.98
CA ILE A 304 -15.27 -10.91 21.04
C ILE A 304 -15.30 -12.43 21.03
N VAL A 305 -15.44 -13.04 19.86
CA VAL A 305 -15.45 -14.51 19.70
C VAL A 305 -14.14 -15.11 20.19
N SER A 306 -12.98 -14.53 19.87
CA SER A 306 -11.69 -15.06 20.33
C SER A 306 -11.57 -15.03 21.85
N PHE A 307 -11.98 -13.92 22.48
CA PHE A 307 -12.03 -13.83 23.95
C PHE A 307 -13.00 -14.85 24.56
N TRP A 308 -14.18 -15.01 23.98
CA TRP A 308 -15.17 -16.00 24.40
C TRP A 308 -14.65 -17.44 24.29
N LYS A 309 -13.96 -17.77 23.19
CA LYS A 309 -13.37 -19.10 22.99
C LYS A 309 -12.29 -19.40 24.01
N THR A 310 -11.47 -18.41 24.39
CA THR A 310 -10.52 -18.56 25.48
C THR A 310 -11.24 -18.95 26.78
N ILE A 311 -12.29 -18.22 27.16
CA ILE A 311 -13.08 -18.51 28.37
C ILE A 311 -13.70 -19.92 28.30
N ILE A 312 -14.37 -20.27 27.20
CA ILE A 312 -14.99 -21.60 27.03
C ILE A 312 -13.96 -22.72 27.10
N SER A 313 -12.76 -22.51 26.55
CA SER A 313 -11.66 -23.48 26.63
C SER A 313 -11.25 -23.75 28.08
N PHE A 314 -11.09 -22.69 28.88
CA PHE A 314 -10.79 -22.79 30.32
C PHE A 314 -11.94 -23.43 31.12
N ILE A 315 -13.20 -23.08 30.84
CA ILE A 315 -14.35 -23.69 31.50
C ILE A 315 -14.44 -25.18 31.16
N THR A 316 -14.24 -25.55 29.89
CA THR A 316 -14.35 -26.94 29.45
C THR A 316 -13.30 -27.80 30.12
N ILE A 317 -12.04 -27.36 30.22
CA ILE A 317 -11.02 -28.14 30.92
C ILE A 317 -11.33 -28.29 32.42
N ILE A 318 -11.82 -27.24 33.08
CA ILE A 318 -12.24 -27.33 34.49
C ILE A 318 -13.37 -28.34 34.65
N VAL A 319 -14.38 -28.30 33.77
CA VAL A 319 -15.52 -29.24 33.80
C VAL A 319 -15.06 -30.68 33.56
N LEU A 320 -14.15 -30.92 32.61
CA LEU A 320 -13.64 -32.25 32.29
C LEU A 320 -12.97 -32.92 33.51
N TYR A 321 -12.15 -32.18 34.26
CA TYR A 321 -11.51 -32.70 35.48
C TYR A 321 -12.44 -32.65 36.71
N ALA A 322 -13.41 -31.74 36.75
CA ALA A 322 -14.41 -31.67 37.82
C ALA A 322 -15.37 -32.87 37.80
N ILE A 323 -15.72 -33.41 36.63
CA ILE A 323 -16.56 -34.62 36.48
C ILE A 323 -15.91 -35.84 37.15
N GLN A 324 -14.58 -35.84 37.30
CA GLN A 324 -13.83 -36.92 37.95
C GLN A 324 -13.63 -36.74 39.45
N ALA A 325 -13.72 -35.50 39.93
CA ALA A 325 -13.54 -35.17 41.33
C ALA A 325 -14.89 -35.21 42.07
N LYS A 326 -14.88 -35.43 43.40
CA LYS A 326 -16.11 -35.44 44.20
C LYS A 326 -16.85 -34.09 44.17
N SER A 327 -16.15 -32.99 43.85
CA SER A 327 -16.72 -31.65 43.71
C SER A 327 -15.97 -30.83 42.65
N ALA A 328 -16.63 -29.81 42.07
CA ALA A 328 -16.00 -28.88 41.14
C ALA A 328 -14.81 -28.11 41.75
N LEU A 329 -14.82 -27.90 43.07
CA LEU A 329 -13.75 -27.23 43.80
C LEU A 329 -12.49 -28.11 43.86
N ASP A 330 -12.65 -29.42 43.95
CA ASP A 330 -11.54 -30.38 43.98
C ASP A 330 -10.88 -30.53 42.60
N GLY A 331 -11.66 -30.44 41.51
CA GLY A 331 -11.13 -30.37 40.15
C GLY A 331 -10.29 -29.10 39.91
N VAL A 332 -10.72 -27.95 40.44
CA VAL A 332 -9.94 -26.71 40.41
C VAL A 332 -8.66 -26.83 41.24
N LYS A 333 -8.73 -27.42 42.44
CA LYS A 333 -7.56 -27.64 43.29
C LYS A 333 -6.52 -28.57 42.64
N ALA A 334 -6.97 -29.57 41.88
CA ALA A 334 -6.10 -30.49 41.15
C ALA A 334 -5.42 -29.84 39.93
N ILE A 335 -6.06 -28.89 39.24
CA ILE A 335 -5.47 -28.20 38.08
C ILE A 335 -4.49 -27.09 38.49
N PHE A 336 -4.75 -26.43 39.62
CA PHE A 336 -3.98 -25.28 40.12
C PHE A 336 -3.06 -25.62 41.29
N ASN A 337 -2.95 -26.89 41.67
CA ASN A 337 -2.16 -27.37 42.80
C ASN A 337 -2.41 -26.59 44.11
N LEU A 338 -3.69 -26.30 44.40
CA LEU A 338 -4.12 -25.51 45.57
C LEU A 338 -4.37 -26.38 46.83
N GLY A 339 -3.68 -27.52 46.94
CA GLY A 339 -3.82 -28.46 48.05
C GLY A 339 -2.67 -28.36 49.06
N ASP A 340 -3.00 -28.18 50.34
CA ASP A 340 -2.07 -28.29 51.47
C ASP A 340 -1.57 -29.73 51.65
N THR A 341 -0.58 -30.15 50.86
CA THR A 341 0.33 -31.24 51.25
C THR A 341 1.74 -30.89 50.82
N LYS A 342 2.52 -30.48 51.82
CA LYS A 342 3.97 -30.34 51.78
C LYS A 342 4.62 -31.56 51.10
N LEU A 343 5.19 -31.33 49.91
CA LEU A 343 6.56 -31.74 49.66
C LEU A 343 7.33 -30.45 49.41
N LYS A 344 7.99 -29.98 50.48
CA LYS A 344 9.12 -29.07 50.34
C LYS A 344 10.05 -29.71 49.30
N HIS A 345 10.13 -29.13 48.10
CA HIS A 345 11.44 -29.07 47.49
C HIS A 345 12.26 -28.19 48.42
N ASP A 346 13.21 -28.80 49.14
CA ASP A 346 14.22 -28.08 49.88
C ASP A 346 14.90 -27.10 48.90
N PHE A 347 14.50 -25.83 48.96
CA PHE A 347 15.26 -24.71 48.43
C PHE A 347 16.43 -24.41 49.38
N GLY A 348 17.21 -25.45 49.69
CA GLY A 348 18.30 -25.43 50.64
C GLY A 348 19.41 -26.36 50.16
N GLY A 349 20.33 -25.80 49.39
CA GLY A 349 21.71 -26.29 49.32
C GLY A 349 21.94 -27.64 48.63
N HIS A 350 21.69 -27.74 47.33
CA HIS A 350 22.59 -28.39 46.38
C HIS A 350 22.22 -27.87 44.98
N PHE A 351 23.21 -27.41 44.23
CA PHE A 351 23.07 -26.99 42.83
C PHE A 351 22.63 -28.23 42.03
N LEU A 352 21.32 -28.39 41.86
CA LEU A 352 20.68 -29.53 41.21
C LEU A 352 21.12 -29.61 39.74
N GLY A 353 21.43 -30.83 39.30
CA GLY A 353 21.94 -31.11 37.97
C GLY A 353 21.03 -30.64 36.84
N THR A 354 21.62 -30.49 35.66
CA THR A 354 20.98 -30.12 34.38
C THR A 354 19.71 -30.93 34.04
N THR A 355 19.52 -32.10 34.63
CA THR A 355 18.40 -33.02 34.40
C THR A 355 17.06 -32.57 34.98
N ASP A 356 17.02 -31.80 36.08
CA ASP A 356 15.74 -31.40 36.71
C ASP A 356 15.13 -30.15 36.06
N ILE A 357 15.96 -29.22 35.58
CA ILE A 357 15.51 -28.06 34.78
C ILE A 357 14.87 -28.54 33.46
N CYS A 358 15.45 -29.55 32.82
CA CYS A 358 14.91 -30.13 31.60
C CYS A 358 13.50 -30.72 31.79
N LYS A 359 13.22 -31.37 32.92
CA LYS A 359 11.90 -31.96 33.18
C LYS A 359 10.80 -30.92 33.34
N THR A 360 11.06 -29.82 34.05
CA THR A 360 10.04 -28.79 34.32
C THR A 360 9.73 -27.91 33.09
N TYR A 361 10.72 -27.60 32.26
CA TYR A 361 10.56 -26.66 31.14
C TYR A 361 10.30 -27.29 29.77
N ALA A 362 10.63 -28.57 29.58
CA ALA A 362 10.46 -29.25 28.28
C ALA A 362 9.03 -29.21 27.70
N PRO A 363 7.94 -29.35 28.48
CA PRO A 363 6.58 -29.22 27.94
C PRO A 363 6.32 -27.83 27.33
N TYR A 364 6.80 -26.79 28.00
CA TYR A 364 6.68 -25.41 27.52
C TYR A 364 7.55 -25.14 26.30
N VAL A 365 8.75 -25.73 26.23
CA VAL A 365 9.60 -25.65 25.02
C VAL A 365 8.89 -26.26 23.82
N VAL A 366 8.27 -27.44 23.98
CA VAL A 366 7.51 -28.10 22.90
C VAL A 366 6.30 -27.25 22.49
N ALA A 367 5.59 -26.66 23.46
CA ALA A 367 4.50 -25.73 23.19
C ALA A 367 4.96 -24.49 22.41
N VAL A 368 6.10 -23.89 22.78
CA VAL A 368 6.69 -22.74 22.06
C VAL A 368 7.05 -23.14 20.63
N VAL A 369 7.70 -24.29 20.43
CA VAL A 369 8.03 -24.80 19.09
C VAL A 369 6.76 -25.02 18.26
N ASN A 370 5.69 -25.56 18.85
CA ASN A 370 4.40 -25.72 18.18
C ASN A 370 3.79 -24.37 17.77
N ILE A 371 3.76 -23.40 18.69
CA ILE A 371 3.22 -22.06 18.45
C ILE A 371 4.00 -21.33 17.36
N CYS A 372 5.34 -21.36 17.43
CA CYS A 372 6.22 -20.74 16.45
C CYS A 372 6.08 -21.38 15.08
N SER A 373 6.14 -22.72 15.00
CA SER A 373 5.96 -23.45 13.73
C SER A 373 4.58 -23.21 13.13
N GLY A 374 3.51 -23.22 13.93
CA GLY A 374 2.17 -22.93 13.45
C GLY A 374 1.98 -21.49 12.96
N TYR A 375 2.57 -20.51 13.65
CA TYR A 375 2.53 -19.11 13.24
C TYR A 375 3.30 -18.88 11.94
N ILE A 376 4.53 -19.41 11.84
CA ILE A 376 5.36 -19.31 10.63
C ILE A 376 4.65 -20.00 9.46
N CYS A 377 4.13 -21.22 9.65
CA CYS A 377 3.35 -21.94 8.65
C CYS A 377 2.18 -21.10 8.13
N ALA A 378 1.36 -20.54 9.02
CA ALA A 378 0.20 -19.74 8.64
C ALA A 378 0.59 -18.46 7.88
N LYS A 379 1.71 -17.82 8.21
CA LYS A 379 2.20 -16.62 7.51
C LYS A 379 2.83 -16.96 6.16
N ALA A 380 3.67 -17.99 6.09
CA ALA A 380 4.29 -18.46 4.86
C ALA A 380 3.24 -18.96 3.86
N ALA A 381 2.27 -19.76 4.33
CA ALA A 381 1.16 -20.26 3.53
C ALA A 381 0.29 -19.13 2.94
N LYS A 382 0.01 -18.08 3.72
CA LYS A 382 -0.71 -16.89 3.22
C LYS A 382 0.11 -16.13 2.18
N THR A 383 1.43 -16.03 2.39
CA THR A 383 2.36 -15.38 1.46
C THR A 383 2.43 -16.13 0.14
N ALA A 384 2.40 -17.47 0.16
CA ALA A 384 2.32 -18.31 -1.04
C ALA A 384 1.08 -18.00 -1.89
N CYS A 385 -0.09 -17.82 -1.25
CA CYS A 385 -1.31 -17.44 -1.98
C CYS A 385 -1.25 -16.01 -2.53
N VAL A 386 -0.72 -15.06 -1.75
CA VAL A 386 -0.60 -13.65 -2.15
C VAL A 386 0.35 -13.47 -3.33
N THR A 387 1.42 -14.27 -3.39
CA THR A 387 2.43 -14.22 -4.47
C THR A 387 2.02 -14.98 -5.73
N GLY A 388 0.87 -15.66 -5.74
CA GLY A 388 0.40 -16.45 -6.89
C GLY A 388 0.98 -17.88 -6.95
N SER A 389 1.80 -18.30 -5.99
CA SER A 389 2.41 -19.65 -5.91
C SER A 389 1.56 -20.65 -5.11
N GLN A 390 0.23 -20.54 -5.19
CA GLN A 390 -0.72 -21.30 -4.34
C GLN A 390 -0.63 -22.83 -4.54
N ILE A 391 -0.47 -23.30 -5.78
CA ILE A 391 -0.47 -24.75 -6.05
C ILE A 391 0.79 -25.38 -5.44
N LEU A 392 1.96 -24.83 -5.79
CA LEU A 392 3.25 -25.37 -5.37
C LEU A 392 3.50 -25.17 -3.88
N CYS A 393 3.37 -23.96 -3.34
CA CYS A 393 3.83 -23.66 -1.98
C CYS A 393 2.74 -23.71 -0.90
N PHE A 394 1.45 -23.78 -1.26
CA PHE A 394 0.34 -23.86 -0.29
C PHE A 394 -0.38 -25.21 -0.36
N SER A 395 -0.80 -25.64 -1.54
CA SER A 395 -1.68 -26.81 -1.68
C SER A 395 -0.93 -28.12 -1.46
N ILE A 396 0.20 -28.31 -2.17
CA ILE A 396 0.99 -29.55 -2.10
C ILE A 396 1.57 -29.77 -0.68
N PRO A 397 2.31 -28.82 -0.06
CA PRO A 397 2.85 -28.98 1.28
C PRO A 397 1.82 -29.36 2.35
N LEU A 398 0.67 -28.69 2.36
CA LEU A 398 -0.35 -28.86 3.39
C LEU A 398 -1.17 -30.15 3.20
N ILE A 399 -1.25 -30.68 1.98
CA ILE A 399 -1.86 -31.99 1.69
C ILE A 399 -0.88 -33.13 1.97
N LEU A 400 0.42 -32.90 1.77
CA LEU A 400 1.47 -33.89 2.01
C LEU A 400 1.77 -34.09 3.50
N ALA A 401 1.74 -33.02 4.30
CA ALA A 401 1.99 -33.11 5.75
C ALA A 401 1.08 -34.13 6.48
N PRO A 402 -0.26 -34.15 6.30
CA PRO A 402 -1.11 -35.16 6.91
C PRO A 402 -0.78 -36.60 6.53
N PHE A 403 -0.38 -36.81 5.28
CA PHE A 403 -0.05 -38.13 4.76
C PHE A 403 1.26 -38.67 5.37
N LEU A 404 2.27 -37.81 5.52
CA LEU A 404 3.60 -38.20 6.02
C LEU A 404 3.69 -38.23 7.55
N THR A 405 2.77 -37.59 8.28
CA THR A 405 2.82 -37.49 9.75
C THR A 405 2.82 -38.86 10.46
N PRO A 406 1.96 -39.83 10.12
CA PRO A 406 1.97 -41.14 10.77
C PRO A 406 3.29 -41.90 10.60
N PHE A 407 3.91 -41.80 9.41
CA PHE A 407 5.21 -42.41 9.12
C PHE A 407 6.35 -41.71 9.85
N ALA A 408 6.33 -40.38 9.91
CA ALA A 408 7.32 -39.60 10.66
C ALA A 408 7.25 -39.90 12.16
N LEU A 409 6.04 -39.98 12.73
CA LEU A 409 5.82 -40.40 14.11
C LEU A 409 6.33 -41.83 14.33
N GLN A 410 5.98 -42.79 13.46
CA GLN A 410 6.48 -44.16 13.54
C GLN A 410 8.01 -44.25 13.47
N GLY A 411 8.65 -43.43 12.63
CA GLY A 411 10.11 -43.32 12.55
C GLY A 411 10.73 -42.80 13.85
N LEU A 412 10.13 -41.77 14.46
CA LEU A 412 10.52 -41.26 15.77
C LEU A 412 10.33 -42.31 16.89
N VAL A 413 9.30 -43.18 16.79
CA VAL A 413 9.10 -44.30 17.72
C VAL A 413 10.27 -45.28 17.61
N SER A 414 10.61 -45.61 16.37
CA SER A 414 11.52 -46.72 16.06
C SER A 414 12.99 -46.35 16.26
N TYR A 415 13.31 -45.05 16.21
CA TYR A 415 14.67 -44.51 16.30
C TYR A 415 14.71 -43.26 17.20
N PRO A 416 14.59 -43.41 18.53
CA PRO A 416 14.55 -42.29 19.47
C PRO A 416 15.84 -41.45 19.49
N ASP A 417 16.98 -42.02 19.07
CA ASP A 417 18.30 -41.36 19.05
C ASP A 417 18.42 -40.21 18.03
N ILE A 418 17.51 -40.10 17.06
CA ILE A 418 17.59 -39.13 15.94
C ILE A 418 17.51 -37.66 16.42
N LEU A 419 16.85 -37.38 17.54
CA LEU A 419 16.70 -36.03 18.09
C LEU A 419 17.79 -35.62 19.09
N GLY A 420 18.79 -36.47 19.35
CA GLY A 420 20.01 -36.09 20.06
C GLY A 420 19.85 -35.70 21.54
N PHE A 421 18.71 -36.01 22.17
CA PHE A 421 18.49 -35.77 23.60
C PHE A 421 19.03 -36.92 24.46
N LYS A 422 20.36 -37.13 24.45
CA LYS A 422 21.04 -38.25 25.12
C LYS A 422 20.79 -38.36 26.63
N ASP A 423 20.45 -37.25 27.31
CA ASP A 423 20.23 -37.20 28.76
C ASP A 423 18.76 -36.89 29.15
N CYS A 424 17.86 -36.83 28.16
CA CYS A 424 16.44 -36.52 28.35
C CYS A 424 15.58 -37.67 27.79
N ASP A 425 15.59 -38.82 28.46
CA ASP A 425 14.73 -39.99 28.20
C ASP A 425 13.22 -39.69 28.22
N MET A 426 12.83 -38.46 28.57
CA MET A 426 11.46 -38.02 28.82
C MET A 426 10.55 -38.05 27.58
N PHE A 427 11.06 -37.81 26.38
CA PHE A 427 10.20 -37.71 25.18
C PHE A 427 9.65 -39.05 24.69
N PHE A 428 10.39 -40.14 24.93
CA PHE A 428 10.10 -41.46 24.36
C PHE A 428 9.92 -42.57 25.41
N SER A 429 10.21 -42.30 26.70
CA SER A 429 10.12 -43.27 27.82
C SER A 429 8.77 -43.99 27.96
N ARG A 430 7.68 -43.44 27.42
CA ARG A 430 6.32 -44.03 27.47
C ARG A 430 5.82 -44.57 26.14
N TRP A 431 6.63 -44.53 25.09
CA TRP A 431 6.27 -45.07 23.78
C TRP A 431 6.40 -46.59 23.86
N ASN A 432 5.42 -47.25 24.50
CA ASN A 432 5.33 -48.70 24.42
C ASN A 432 5.17 -49.07 22.95
N LEU A 433 6.14 -49.83 22.46
CA LEU A 433 6.22 -50.37 21.12
C LEU A 433 5.16 -51.46 20.93
N GLU A 434 3.87 -51.14 21.07
CA GLU A 434 2.86 -51.90 20.34
C GLU A 434 2.99 -51.46 18.89
N SER A 435 3.95 -52.07 18.19
CA SER A 435 4.06 -51.96 16.75
C SER A 435 2.72 -52.38 16.14
N MET A 436 2.42 -51.95 14.92
CA MET A 436 1.30 -52.49 14.15
C MET A 436 1.58 -53.95 13.73
N GLU A 437 1.96 -54.81 14.67
CA GLU A 437 2.39 -56.20 14.43
C GLU A 437 1.21 -57.08 13.98
N ASN A 438 -0.01 -56.81 14.46
CA ASN A 438 -1.22 -57.51 13.98
C ASN A 438 -1.95 -56.71 12.90
N ILE A 439 -1.62 -57.01 11.64
CA ILE A 439 -2.34 -56.50 10.45
C ILE A 439 -3.85 -56.82 10.51
N SER A 440 -4.23 -57.94 11.14
CA SER A 440 -5.63 -58.37 11.30
C SER A 440 -6.49 -57.42 12.16
N ASP A 441 -5.88 -56.76 13.13
CA ASP A 441 -6.61 -55.92 14.11
C ASP A 441 -6.58 -54.44 13.70
N SER A 442 -5.56 -54.04 12.93
CA SER A 442 -5.29 -52.65 12.56
C SER A 442 -5.77 -52.25 11.16
N TRP A 443 -6.19 -53.19 10.30
CA TRP A 443 -6.63 -52.85 8.93
C TRP A 443 -7.80 -51.84 8.85
N PRO A 444 -8.81 -51.81 9.76
CA PRO A 444 -9.90 -50.84 9.65
C PRO A 444 -9.41 -49.41 9.89
N LEU A 445 -8.36 -49.22 10.71
CA LEU A 445 -7.72 -47.93 10.94
C LEU A 445 -6.99 -47.45 9.69
N VAL A 446 -6.24 -48.32 9.00
CA VAL A 446 -5.48 -47.97 7.79
C VAL A 446 -6.40 -47.68 6.62
N VAL A 447 -7.37 -48.56 6.35
CA VAL A 447 -8.35 -48.38 5.26
C VAL A 447 -9.26 -47.18 5.55
N GLY A 448 -9.75 -47.05 6.79
CA GLY A 448 -10.52 -45.89 7.22
C GLY A 448 -9.73 -44.58 7.05
N GLY A 449 -8.46 -44.57 7.45
CA GLY A 449 -7.55 -43.43 7.27
C GLY A 449 -7.34 -43.04 5.79
N LEU A 450 -7.15 -44.03 4.91
CA LEU A 450 -7.02 -43.79 3.47
C LEU A 450 -8.29 -43.21 2.87
N LEU A 451 -9.48 -43.71 3.24
CA LEU A 451 -10.76 -43.15 2.79
C LEU A 451 -10.94 -41.69 3.25
N LEU A 452 -10.58 -41.38 4.49
CA LEU A 452 -10.62 -40.02 5.04
C LEU A 452 -9.62 -39.08 4.34
N TYR A 453 -8.44 -39.59 4.00
CA TYR A 453 -7.44 -38.82 3.24
C TYR A 453 -7.91 -38.53 1.81
N ILE A 454 -8.48 -39.53 1.11
CA ILE A 454 -9.05 -39.33 -0.22
C ILE A 454 -10.22 -38.34 -0.17
N SER A 455 -11.07 -38.43 0.86
CA SER A 455 -12.13 -37.45 1.12
C SER A 455 -11.57 -36.03 1.24
N LEU A 456 -10.48 -35.82 1.98
CA LEU A 456 -9.81 -34.51 2.09
C LEU A 456 -9.39 -33.95 0.72
N LEU A 457 -8.87 -34.77 -0.19
CA LEU A 457 -8.49 -34.33 -1.55
C LEU A 457 -9.70 -33.84 -2.35
N PHE A 458 -10.84 -34.53 -2.24
CA PHE A 458 -12.07 -34.12 -2.92
C PHE A 458 -12.66 -32.84 -2.33
N VAL A 459 -12.69 -32.70 -1.00
CA VAL A 459 -13.21 -31.50 -0.32
C VAL A 459 -12.35 -30.27 -0.64
N THR A 460 -11.03 -30.45 -0.77
CA THR A 460 -10.08 -29.37 -1.06
C THR A 460 -9.82 -29.17 -2.56
N SER A 461 -10.50 -29.91 -3.44
CA SER A 461 -10.33 -29.85 -4.90
C SER A 461 -10.50 -28.43 -5.48
N PHE A 462 -11.32 -27.59 -4.86
CA PHE A 462 -11.54 -26.21 -5.30
C PHE A 462 -10.27 -25.35 -5.25
N ILE A 463 -9.30 -25.66 -4.38
CA ILE A 463 -8.04 -24.92 -4.21
C ILE A 463 -7.18 -25.01 -5.47
N TRP A 464 -7.29 -26.11 -6.22
CA TRP A 464 -6.53 -26.34 -7.46
C TRP A 464 -7.10 -25.56 -8.66
N THR A 465 -8.36 -25.11 -8.56
CA THR A 465 -9.07 -24.43 -9.66
C THR A 465 -9.30 -22.93 -9.41
N THR A 466 -8.99 -22.45 -8.20
CA THR A 466 -9.19 -21.05 -7.81
C THR A 466 -8.01 -20.20 -8.26
N ASN A 467 -8.20 -19.43 -9.33
CA ASN A 467 -7.24 -18.40 -9.75
C ASN A 467 -7.38 -17.18 -8.84
N GLY A 468 -6.46 -17.06 -7.87
CA GLY A 468 -6.39 -15.93 -6.97
C GLY A 468 -5.81 -14.69 -7.63
N PHE A 469 -6.24 -13.51 -7.18
CA PHE A 469 -5.61 -12.25 -7.58
C PHE A 469 -4.24 -12.12 -6.93
N ILE A 470 -3.19 -11.99 -7.75
CA ILE A 470 -1.84 -11.68 -7.29
C ILE A 470 -1.87 -10.40 -6.44
N LEU A 471 -1.17 -10.44 -5.31
CA LEU A 471 -1.08 -9.38 -4.30
C LEU A 471 -2.43 -8.98 -3.67
N GLY A 472 -3.45 -9.84 -3.75
CA GLY A 472 -4.76 -9.61 -3.12
C GLY A 472 -4.67 -9.40 -1.60
N LYS A 473 -5.66 -8.70 -1.01
CA LYS A 473 -5.76 -8.61 0.46
C LYS A 473 -5.98 -10.02 1.02
N THR A 474 -5.29 -10.39 2.11
CA THR A 474 -5.47 -11.71 2.74
C THR A 474 -6.92 -11.99 3.13
N GLN A 475 -7.68 -10.98 3.54
CA GLN A 475 -9.12 -11.09 3.89
C GLN A 475 -10.03 -11.45 2.70
N ARG A 476 -9.53 -11.32 1.46
CA ARG A 476 -10.22 -11.76 0.24
C ARG A 476 -9.99 -13.24 -0.04
N MET A 477 -8.78 -13.73 0.24
CA MET A 477 -8.37 -15.10 -0.04
C MET A 477 -8.66 -16.06 1.12
N PHE A 478 -8.68 -15.57 2.36
CA PHE A 478 -8.93 -16.37 3.55
C PHE A 478 -10.12 -15.82 4.31
N ILE A 479 -10.96 -16.72 4.80
CA ILE A 479 -12.18 -16.38 5.53
C ILE A 479 -11.77 -15.97 6.95
N ILE A 480 -11.27 -16.91 7.73
CA ILE A 480 -10.76 -16.73 9.09
C ILE A 480 -9.35 -16.09 9.03
N PRO A 481 -9.07 -15.08 9.87
CA PRO A 481 -7.80 -14.35 9.85
C PRO A 481 -6.57 -15.15 10.30
N MET A 482 -6.73 -16.19 11.12
CA MET A 482 -5.63 -17.03 11.68
C MET A 482 -5.95 -18.53 11.51
N TYR A 483 -5.17 -19.39 12.16
CA TYR A 483 -5.25 -20.85 12.12
C TYR A 483 -5.81 -21.42 13.43
N CYS A 484 -6.05 -22.75 13.48
CA CYS A 484 -6.40 -23.48 14.70
C CYS A 484 -5.15 -24.16 15.30
N GLY A 485 -4.93 -24.04 16.61
CA GLY A 485 -3.69 -24.49 17.27
C GLY A 485 -3.36 -25.99 17.14
N ILE A 486 -4.36 -26.85 16.94
CA ILE A 486 -4.14 -28.30 16.83
C ILE A 486 -3.77 -28.71 15.42
N HIS A 487 -4.31 -28.01 14.42
CA HIS A 487 -4.27 -28.46 13.03
C HIS A 487 -4.03 -27.26 12.10
N THR A 488 -2.80 -26.77 12.14
CA THR A 488 -2.37 -25.61 11.36
C THR A 488 -2.68 -25.80 9.89
N ASP A 489 -2.34 -26.95 9.32
CA ASP A 489 -2.48 -27.28 7.91
C ASP A 489 -3.93 -27.46 7.44
N MET A 490 -4.71 -28.34 8.09
CA MET A 490 -6.12 -28.54 7.74
C MET A 490 -6.93 -27.25 7.95
N SER A 491 -6.60 -26.49 9.00
CA SER A 491 -7.25 -25.22 9.25
C SER A 491 -6.98 -24.24 8.11
N LEU A 492 -5.76 -24.20 7.57
CA LEU A 492 -5.41 -23.34 6.44
C LEU A 492 -6.09 -23.77 5.14
N LEU A 493 -6.10 -25.08 4.83
CA LEU A 493 -6.75 -25.62 3.63
C LEU A 493 -8.26 -25.29 3.60
N LEU A 494 -8.98 -25.58 4.70
CA LEU A 494 -10.42 -25.33 4.79
C LEU A 494 -10.78 -23.85 4.88
N ASN A 495 -9.81 -23.00 5.24
CA ASN A 495 -9.98 -21.56 5.37
C ASN A 495 -9.76 -20.78 4.06
N ARG A 496 -9.18 -21.43 3.03
CA ARG A 496 -9.03 -20.82 1.69
C ARG A 496 -10.41 -20.59 1.08
N SER A 497 -10.72 -19.35 0.71
CA SER A 497 -12.01 -18.98 0.10
C SER A 497 -12.24 -19.69 -1.23
N GLN A 498 -13.45 -20.20 -1.47
CA GLN A 498 -13.84 -20.81 -2.74
C GLN A 498 -14.09 -19.78 -3.86
N ASN A 499 -14.55 -18.57 -3.53
CA ASN A 499 -14.97 -17.56 -4.52
C ASN A 499 -14.30 -16.20 -4.25
N ASP A 500 -13.15 -15.94 -4.87
CA ASP A 500 -12.45 -14.66 -4.67
C ASP A 500 -13.20 -13.45 -5.23
N LYS A 501 -14.16 -13.65 -6.16
CA LYS A 501 -15.04 -12.58 -6.70
C LYS A 501 -16.17 -12.18 -5.75
N GLU A 502 -16.47 -13.00 -4.74
CA GLU A 502 -17.54 -12.75 -3.77
C GLU A 502 -17.27 -11.48 -2.94
N PHE A 503 -16.01 -11.21 -2.64
CA PHE A 503 -15.59 -9.99 -1.97
C PHE A 503 -15.97 -8.73 -2.75
N ASP A 504 -15.81 -8.74 -4.08
CA ASP A 504 -16.17 -7.60 -4.93
C ASP A 504 -17.69 -7.43 -5.01
N PHE A 505 -18.44 -8.54 -5.12
CA PHE A 505 -19.90 -8.51 -5.09
C PHE A 505 -20.46 -7.87 -3.80
N ILE A 506 -19.92 -8.24 -2.64
CA ILE A 506 -20.34 -7.67 -1.35
C ILE A 506 -20.01 -6.18 -1.30
N ARG A 507 -18.81 -5.80 -1.72
CA ARG A 507 -18.37 -4.40 -1.76
C ARG A 507 -19.26 -3.56 -2.69
N ASP A 508 -19.56 -4.07 -3.87
CA ASP A 508 -20.33 -3.36 -4.89
C ASP A 508 -21.80 -3.23 -4.46
N MET A 509 -22.38 -4.28 -3.84
CA MET A 509 -23.71 -4.18 -3.21
C MET A 509 -23.74 -3.09 -2.12
N GLU A 510 -22.69 -2.99 -1.31
CA GLU A 510 -22.60 -1.95 -0.28
C GLU A 510 -22.44 -0.55 -0.85
N ARG A 511 -21.62 -0.41 -1.91
CA ARG A 511 -21.49 0.84 -2.66
C ARG A 511 -22.85 1.28 -3.17
N ASN A 512 -23.58 0.37 -3.82
CA ASN A 512 -24.92 0.65 -4.35
C ASN A 512 -25.90 1.06 -3.25
N LYS A 513 -25.86 0.41 -2.07
CA LYS A 513 -26.68 0.83 -0.91
C LYS A 513 -26.32 2.22 -0.36
N ARG A 514 -25.04 2.61 -0.39
CA ARG A 514 -24.62 3.97 0.01
C ARG A 514 -25.13 5.00 -0.99
N ILE A 515 -24.91 4.74 -2.27
CA ILE A 515 -25.42 5.56 -3.37
C ILE A 515 -26.95 5.69 -3.27
N GLU A 516 -27.68 4.61 -3.02
CA GLU A 516 -29.13 4.66 -2.81
C GLU A 516 -29.55 5.48 -1.58
N LYS A 517 -28.79 5.42 -0.49
CA LYS A 517 -29.07 6.19 0.72
C LYS A 517 -28.79 7.68 0.52
N GLU A 518 -27.78 8.02 -0.27
CA GLU A 518 -27.49 9.38 -0.72
C GLU A 518 -28.54 9.88 -1.72
N LYS A 519 -28.95 9.05 -2.69
CA LYS A 519 -30.07 9.31 -3.62
C LYS A 519 -31.37 9.67 -2.89
N LYS A 520 -31.67 8.95 -1.79
CA LYS A 520 -32.83 9.24 -0.92
C LYS A 520 -32.71 10.57 -0.16
N ARG A 521 -31.49 11.10 0.03
CA ARG A 521 -31.26 12.40 0.68
C ARG A 521 -31.33 13.56 -0.32
N THR A 522 -31.01 13.32 -1.59
CA THR A 522 -30.94 14.38 -2.62
C THR A 522 -32.16 14.46 -3.55
N ASN A 523 -33.21 13.64 -3.36
CA ASN A 523 -34.45 13.68 -4.14
C ASN A 523 -34.27 13.68 -5.69
N GLN A 524 -33.15 13.18 -6.20
CA GLN A 524 -32.91 13.09 -7.64
C GLN A 524 -33.25 11.69 -8.17
N LYS A 525 -34.20 11.63 -9.11
CA LYS A 525 -34.47 10.46 -9.95
C LYS A 525 -33.45 10.44 -11.10
N HIS A 526 -32.58 9.44 -11.12
CA HIS A 526 -31.79 9.13 -12.31
C HIS A 526 -32.15 7.77 -12.87
N ASP A 527 -32.40 7.75 -14.18
CA ASP A 527 -32.70 6.56 -14.98
C ASP A 527 -31.54 5.56 -14.96
N LYS A 528 -31.89 4.29 -15.17
CA LYS A 528 -30.95 3.16 -15.24
C LYS A 528 -29.78 3.48 -16.18
N CYS A 529 -28.58 3.60 -15.62
CA CYS A 529 -27.34 3.77 -16.37
C CYS A 529 -27.12 2.55 -17.28
N ASN A 530 -27.15 2.78 -18.60
CA ASN A 530 -26.72 1.82 -19.61
C ASN A 530 -25.24 1.48 -19.39
N LYS A 531 -24.85 0.22 -19.65
CA LYS A 531 -23.47 -0.28 -19.52
C LYS A 531 -22.43 0.74 -20.03
N VAL A 532 -21.69 1.32 -19.10
CA VAL A 532 -20.67 2.36 -19.30
C VAL A 532 -19.43 1.77 -19.98
N ASP A 533 -18.77 2.57 -20.82
CA ASP A 533 -17.47 2.26 -21.43
C ASP A 533 -16.45 1.84 -20.35
N GLU A 534 -15.98 0.58 -20.40
CA GLU A 534 -15.06 -0.01 -19.41
C GLU A 534 -13.60 0.50 -19.55
N ARG A 535 -13.31 1.33 -20.57
CA ARG A 535 -11.93 1.76 -20.87
C ARG A 535 -11.46 2.89 -19.97
N SER A 536 -10.19 2.81 -19.58
CA SER A 536 -9.55 3.86 -18.79
C SER A 536 -8.89 4.89 -19.68
N LYS A 537 -9.04 6.17 -19.35
CA LYS A 537 -8.35 7.26 -20.06
C LYS A 537 -7.20 7.77 -19.22
N ILE A 538 -6.02 7.88 -19.78
CA ILE A 538 -4.81 8.37 -19.11
C ILE A 538 -4.36 9.65 -19.82
N TYR A 539 -4.42 10.77 -19.10
CA TYR A 539 -3.83 12.03 -19.54
C TYR A 539 -2.50 12.22 -18.83
N ALA A 540 -1.39 12.18 -19.56
CA ALA A 540 -0.07 12.53 -19.03
C ALA A 540 0.10 14.04 -19.08
N CYS A 541 0.37 14.67 -17.93
CA CYS A 541 0.45 16.11 -17.75
C CYS A 541 1.81 16.46 -17.14
N ALA A 542 2.74 16.94 -17.96
CA ALA A 542 4.03 17.43 -17.51
C ALA A 542 4.02 18.95 -17.34
N THR A 543 4.71 19.45 -16.31
CA THR A 543 4.97 20.89 -16.15
C THR A 543 6.45 21.18 -16.35
N MET A 544 6.77 22.18 -17.17
CA MET A 544 8.15 22.56 -17.49
C MET A 544 8.40 24.04 -17.22
N TRP A 545 9.61 24.35 -16.76
CA TRP A 545 10.10 25.73 -16.68
C TRP A 545 11.63 25.76 -16.70
N HIS A 546 12.20 26.29 -17.79
CA HIS A 546 13.65 26.40 -17.98
C HIS A 546 14.43 25.07 -17.80
N GLU A 547 13.83 23.96 -18.24
CA GLU A 547 14.50 22.66 -18.26
C GLU A 547 15.67 22.67 -19.26
N THR A 548 16.67 21.82 -19.02
CA THR A 548 17.78 21.60 -19.95
C THR A 548 17.36 20.71 -21.11
N GLU A 549 18.17 20.72 -22.18
CA GLU A 549 18.03 19.81 -23.32
C GLU A 549 17.97 18.34 -22.88
N MET A 550 18.78 17.95 -21.88
CA MET A 550 18.80 16.59 -21.34
C MET A 550 17.52 16.23 -20.58
N GLU A 551 17.04 17.13 -19.71
CA GLU A 551 15.81 16.95 -18.93
C GLU A 551 14.60 16.79 -19.87
N MET A 552 14.45 17.69 -20.85
CA MET A 552 13.37 17.64 -21.84
C MET A 552 13.42 16.37 -22.69
N THR A 553 14.61 15.99 -23.19
CA THR A 553 14.79 14.78 -24.00
C THR A 553 14.38 13.53 -23.22
N GLN A 554 14.69 13.47 -21.93
CA GLN A 554 14.37 12.34 -21.07
C GLN A 554 12.86 12.16 -20.87
N LEU A 555 12.13 13.25 -20.57
CA LEU A 555 10.67 13.19 -20.48
C LEU A 555 10.06 12.74 -21.80
N LEU A 556 10.52 13.32 -22.92
CA LEU A 556 10.01 12.99 -24.25
C LEU A 556 10.22 11.52 -24.60
N LYS A 557 11.41 10.96 -24.29
CA LYS A 557 11.67 9.52 -24.43
C LYS A 557 10.62 8.69 -23.67
N SER A 558 10.24 9.10 -22.46
CA SER A 558 9.19 8.41 -21.69
C SER A 558 7.82 8.48 -22.36
N ILE A 559 7.45 9.63 -22.93
CA ILE A 559 6.19 9.81 -23.69
C ILE A 559 6.18 8.95 -24.96
N PHE A 560 7.27 8.92 -25.73
CA PHE A 560 7.39 8.07 -26.92
C PHE A 560 7.33 6.57 -26.58
N ARG A 561 7.94 6.14 -25.47
CA ARG A 561 7.82 4.75 -24.99
C ARG A 561 6.36 4.40 -24.64
N MET A 562 5.64 5.32 -24.01
CA MET A 562 4.20 5.15 -23.72
C MET A 562 3.36 5.06 -25.00
N ASP A 563 3.65 5.90 -25.98
CA ASP A 563 2.97 5.90 -27.28
C ASP A 563 3.17 4.56 -28.02
N LYS A 564 4.43 4.10 -28.10
CA LYS A 564 4.79 2.79 -28.65
C LYS A 564 4.07 1.65 -27.92
N HIS A 565 4.05 1.66 -26.58
CA HIS A 565 3.37 0.65 -25.78
C HIS A 565 1.86 0.62 -26.01
N HIS A 566 1.22 1.79 -26.06
CA HIS A 566 -0.21 1.89 -26.34
C HIS A 566 -0.55 1.42 -27.76
N HIS A 567 0.29 1.74 -28.75
CA HIS A 567 0.14 1.24 -30.12
C HIS A 567 0.19 -0.30 -30.16
N MET A 568 1.15 -0.93 -29.47
CA MET A 568 1.21 -2.40 -29.38
C MET A 568 -0.09 -3.01 -28.82
N ILE A 569 -0.70 -2.39 -27.80
CA ILE A 569 -1.97 -2.84 -27.22
C ILE A 569 -3.13 -2.70 -28.22
N LYS A 570 -3.18 -1.57 -28.96
CA LYS A 570 -4.17 -1.32 -30.01
C LYS A 570 -4.06 -2.35 -31.13
N THR A 571 -2.86 -2.68 -31.58
CA THR A 571 -2.62 -3.68 -32.64
C THR A 571 -2.95 -5.09 -32.16
N ALA A 572 -2.51 -5.49 -30.95
CA ALA A 572 -2.84 -6.78 -30.35
C ALA A 572 -4.36 -6.97 -30.12
N ARG A 573 -5.12 -5.86 -30.04
CA ARG A 573 -6.59 -5.91 -30.01
C ARG A 573 -7.20 -6.29 -31.34
N GLN A 574 -6.67 -5.76 -32.44
CA GLN A 574 -7.20 -6.01 -33.77
C GLN A 574 -6.96 -7.46 -34.21
N SER A 575 -5.93 -8.12 -33.66
CA SER A 575 -5.54 -9.49 -34.00
C SER A 575 -6.22 -10.61 -33.18
N ASN A 576 -7.21 -10.33 -32.32
CA ASN A 576 -8.00 -11.33 -31.57
C ASN A 576 -7.23 -12.37 -30.70
N VAL A 577 -5.97 -12.11 -30.35
CA VAL A 577 -5.17 -12.99 -29.46
C VAL A 577 -5.76 -12.98 -28.04
N GLU A 578 -5.94 -14.16 -27.42
CA GLU A 578 -6.58 -14.32 -26.10
C GLU A 578 -5.96 -13.42 -25.01
N LYS A 579 -6.75 -12.43 -24.55
CA LYS A 579 -6.36 -11.39 -23.60
C LYS A 579 -6.74 -11.74 -22.17
N SER A 580 -5.96 -12.56 -21.48
CA SER A 580 -6.23 -12.80 -20.06
C SER A 580 -5.69 -11.68 -19.14
N ASN A 581 -4.70 -10.86 -19.55
CA ASN A 581 -3.97 -9.98 -18.62
C ASN A 581 -3.60 -8.54 -19.06
N LEU A 582 -3.87 -8.09 -20.31
CA LEU A 582 -3.53 -6.72 -20.73
C LEU A 582 -4.63 -5.71 -20.39
N LEU A 583 -4.23 -4.56 -19.85
CA LEU A 583 -5.12 -3.48 -19.42
C LEU A 583 -5.47 -2.59 -20.63
N ASP A 584 -6.76 -2.46 -20.96
CA ASP A 584 -7.23 -1.60 -22.05
C ASP A 584 -7.34 -0.14 -21.57
N TYR A 585 -6.66 0.78 -22.25
CA TYR A 585 -6.66 2.21 -21.93
C TYR A 585 -6.45 3.08 -23.18
N ASP A 586 -6.92 4.33 -23.11
CA ASP A 586 -6.60 5.41 -24.05
C ASP A 586 -5.52 6.32 -23.43
N PHE A 587 -4.66 6.91 -24.26
CA PHE A 587 -3.53 7.74 -23.84
C PHE A 587 -3.42 9.04 -24.64
N GLU A 588 -3.23 10.16 -23.95
CA GLU A 588 -2.94 11.48 -24.51
C GLU A 588 -1.88 12.16 -23.64
N ALA A 589 -0.92 12.86 -24.24
CA ALA A 589 0.18 13.51 -23.54
C ALA A 589 0.13 15.04 -23.69
N HIS A 590 0.39 15.74 -22.59
CA HIS A 590 0.30 17.19 -22.49
C HIS A 590 1.48 17.75 -21.72
N ILE A 591 2.10 18.80 -22.27
CA ILE A 591 3.19 19.54 -21.63
C ILE A 591 2.71 20.96 -21.38
N PHE A 592 2.80 21.46 -20.16
CA PHE A 592 2.46 22.83 -19.79
C PHE A 592 3.73 23.62 -19.56
N PHE A 593 4.08 24.48 -20.52
CA PHE A 593 5.31 25.24 -20.53
C PHE A 593 5.07 26.64 -19.95
N ASP A 594 5.68 26.93 -18.80
CA ASP A 594 5.60 28.22 -18.13
C ASP A 594 6.55 29.27 -18.74
N ASP A 595 6.09 30.52 -18.85
CA ASP A 595 6.84 31.67 -19.40
C ASP A 595 7.40 31.43 -20.82
N ALA A 596 6.55 30.96 -21.72
CA ALA A 596 6.94 30.42 -23.03
C ALA A 596 7.30 31.49 -24.09
N PHE A 597 7.07 32.77 -23.83
CA PHE A 597 7.20 33.85 -24.82
C PHE A 597 8.18 34.93 -24.36
N GLU A 598 8.93 35.50 -25.30
CA GLU A 598 9.76 36.67 -25.04
C GLU A 598 8.92 37.95 -24.93
N SER A 599 9.42 38.98 -24.24
CA SER A 599 8.70 40.24 -24.07
C SER A 599 8.32 40.84 -25.43
N PRO A 600 7.11 41.42 -25.58
CA PRO A 600 6.57 41.77 -26.89
C PRO A 600 7.42 42.89 -27.52
N ARG A 601 8.14 42.56 -28.58
CA ARG A 601 8.51 43.55 -29.60
C ARG A 601 7.58 43.33 -30.80
N THR A 602 6.74 44.34 -31.02
CA THR A 602 6.12 44.75 -32.30
C THR A 602 5.22 43.74 -33.03
N ASP A 603 3.97 44.14 -33.26
CA ASP A 603 3.07 43.96 -34.43
C ASP A 603 3.23 42.73 -35.38
N GLU A 604 3.70 41.58 -34.91
CA GLU A 604 3.64 40.31 -35.64
C GLU A 604 2.51 39.40 -35.11
N ASP A 605 1.94 38.58 -36.00
CA ASP A 605 0.74 37.75 -35.75
C ASP A 605 0.93 36.68 -34.65
N PHE A 606 2.18 36.30 -34.34
CA PHE A 606 2.55 35.43 -33.23
C PHE A 606 3.78 35.97 -32.46
N PRO A 607 3.72 36.09 -31.12
CA PRO A 607 4.89 36.48 -30.33
C PRO A 607 5.98 35.41 -30.38
N ASP A 608 7.24 35.85 -30.46
CA ASP A 608 8.41 34.98 -30.46
C ASP A 608 8.44 34.07 -29.21
N VAL A 609 8.55 32.77 -29.45
CA VAL A 609 8.74 31.77 -28.39
C VAL A 609 10.14 31.88 -27.81
N ASN A 610 10.28 31.62 -26.52
CA ASN A 610 11.56 31.69 -25.83
C ASN A 610 12.54 30.59 -26.33
N GLU A 611 13.83 30.78 -26.03
CA GLU A 611 14.88 29.82 -26.39
C GLU A 611 14.61 28.39 -25.89
N TYR A 612 13.97 28.22 -24.72
CA TYR A 612 13.68 26.89 -24.17
C TYR A 612 12.58 26.14 -24.95
N VAL A 613 11.59 26.84 -25.50
CA VAL A 613 10.58 26.26 -26.39
C VAL A 613 11.21 25.87 -27.73
N LYS A 614 12.18 26.66 -28.23
CA LYS A 614 12.97 26.28 -29.43
C LYS A 614 13.78 25.01 -29.18
N ILE A 615 14.39 24.88 -27.99
CA ILE A 615 15.07 23.65 -27.58
C ILE A 615 14.08 22.47 -27.55
N LEU A 616 12.89 22.65 -26.97
CA LEU A 616 11.85 21.60 -26.93
C LEU A 616 11.49 21.07 -28.33
N ILE A 617 11.32 21.98 -29.29
CA ILE A 617 11.03 21.61 -30.69
C ILE A 617 12.19 20.82 -31.28
N LYS A 618 13.43 21.29 -31.08
CA LYS A 618 14.65 20.64 -31.58
C LYS A 618 14.84 19.22 -31.02
N VAL A 619 14.57 18.99 -29.74
CA VAL A 619 14.79 17.68 -29.11
C VAL A 619 13.73 16.64 -29.46
N MET A 620 12.64 17.04 -30.13
CA MET A 620 11.52 16.15 -30.45
C MET A 620 11.94 14.98 -31.33
N ASP A 621 12.64 15.27 -32.43
CA ASP A 621 13.15 14.27 -33.37
C ASP A 621 14.26 13.42 -32.73
N THR A 622 15.12 14.03 -31.91
CA THR A 622 16.17 13.34 -31.16
C THR A 622 15.55 12.29 -30.21
N ALA A 623 14.51 12.68 -29.47
CA ALA A 623 13.83 11.78 -28.53
C ALA A 623 13.09 10.64 -29.27
N ALA A 624 12.41 10.95 -30.38
CA ALA A 624 11.74 9.95 -31.21
C ALA A 624 12.74 8.94 -31.80
N SER A 625 13.82 9.45 -32.41
CA SER A 625 14.86 8.64 -33.02
C SER A 625 15.52 7.70 -32.01
N ALA A 626 15.80 8.20 -30.80
CA ALA A 626 16.40 7.40 -29.73
C ALA A 626 15.49 6.25 -29.22
N VAL A 627 14.17 6.44 -29.16
CA VAL A 627 13.23 5.39 -28.69
C VAL A 627 12.98 4.33 -29.77
N HIS A 628 12.94 4.74 -31.03
CA HIS A 628 12.70 3.84 -32.16
C HIS A 628 13.96 3.21 -32.73
N ARG A 629 15.14 3.70 -32.34
CA ARG A 629 16.48 3.24 -32.79
C ARG A 629 16.67 3.38 -34.31
N THR A 630 16.04 4.38 -34.88
CA THR A 630 16.08 4.72 -36.31
C THR A 630 16.00 6.24 -36.43
N VAL A 631 16.53 6.82 -37.51
CA VAL A 631 16.36 8.25 -37.76
C VAL A 631 14.91 8.53 -38.08
N ILE A 632 14.26 9.35 -37.25
CA ILE A 632 12.86 9.74 -37.41
C ILE A 632 12.80 11.26 -37.45
N GLN A 633 12.18 11.77 -38.52
CA GLN A 633 11.70 13.14 -38.58
C GLN A 633 10.19 13.10 -38.42
N LEU A 634 9.67 13.80 -37.42
CA LEU A 634 8.24 13.87 -37.17
C LEU A 634 7.57 14.85 -38.15
N GLU A 635 6.27 14.66 -38.36
CA GLU A 635 5.46 15.64 -39.09
C GLU A 635 5.51 17.01 -38.38
N ASP A 636 5.46 18.09 -39.17
CA ASP A 636 5.43 19.45 -38.66
C ASP A 636 4.30 19.64 -37.64
N TYR A 637 4.59 20.40 -36.59
CA TYR A 637 3.61 20.69 -35.55
C TYR A 637 2.60 21.74 -36.00
N GLU A 638 1.37 21.60 -35.51
CA GLU A 638 0.36 22.64 -35.68
C GLU A 638 0.45 23.66 -34.53
N MET A 639 0.76 24.91 -34.85
CA MET A 639 0.74 26.03 -33.90
C MET A 639 -0.63 26.71 -33.90
N ILE A 640 -1.28 26.73 -32.74
CA ILE A 640 -2.63 27.26 -32.57
C ILE A 640 -2.61 28.33 -31.47
N ARG A 641 -3.17 29.51 -31.75
CA ARG A 641 -3.32 30.58 -30.76
C ARG A 641 -4.42 30.21 -29.76
N THR A 642 -4.15 30.43 -28.48
CA THR A 642 -5.09 30.09 -27.41
C THR A 642 -5.30 31.27 -26.45
N PRO A 643 -6.40 31.30 -25.69
CA PRO A 643 -6.66 32.40 -24.74
C PRO A 643 -5.57 32.59 -23.67
N TYR A 644 -4.78 31.55 -23.40
CA TYR A 644 -3.70 31.56 -22.41
C TYR A 644 -2.31 31.75 -23.03
N GLY A 645 -2.20 31.92 -24.35
CA GLY A 645 -0.93 32.03 -25.07
C GLY A 645 -0.97 31.32 -26.43
N GLY A 646 -0.34 30.15 -26.49
CA GLY A 646 -0.29 29.32 -27.70
C GLY A 646 -0.35 27.82 -27.38
N ARG A 647 -0.41 27.00 -28.42
CA ARG A 647 -0.41 25.55 -28.32
C ARG A 647 0.27 24.94 -29.53
N LEU A 648 1.19 24.02 -29.29
CA LEU A 648 1.83 23.20 -30.31
C LEU A 648 1.25 21.79 -30.24
N THR A 649 0.87 21.21 -31.37
CA THR A 649 0.26 19.88 -31.43
C THR A 649 1.05 18.99 -32.39
N TRP A 650 1.49 17.84 -31.88
CA TRP A 650 2.11 16.78 -32.67
C TRP A 650 1.23 15.54 -32.68
N LYS A 651 1.27 14.81 -33.79
CA LYS A 651 0.77 13.45 -33.88
C LYS A 651 1.95 12.49 -33.77
N LEU A 652 1.94 11.66 -32.72
CA LEU A 652 2.99 10.68 -32.50
C LEU A 652 2.80 9.48 -33.43
N LEU A 653 3.87 8.72 -33.67
CA LEU A 653 3.91 7.58 -34.58
C LEU A 653 2.89 6.48 -34.23
N GLY A 654 2.65 6.26 -32.94
CA GLY A 654 1.66 5.32 -32.42
C GLY A 654 0.20 5.78 -32.58
N GLY A 655 -0.01 7.00 -33.11
CA GLY A 655 -1.30 7.61 -33.40
C GLY A 655 -1.91 8.37 -32.22
N ASN A 656 -1.19 8.55 -31.11
CA ASN A 656 -1.64 9.40 -30.00
C ASN A 656 -1.20 10.86 -30.23
N SER A 657 -1.86 11.79 -29.56
CA SER A 657 -1.53 13.22 -29.65
C SER A 657 -0.63 13.66 -28.50
N LEU A 658 0.38 14.48 -28.83
CA LEU A 658 1.18 15.24 -27.88
C LEU A 658 0.86 16.72 -28.05
N VAL A 659 0.44 17.36 -26.97
CA VAL A 659 0.02 18.76 -26.98
C VAL A 659 0.86 19.57 -26.00
N CYS A 660 1.68 20.50 -26.51
CA CYS A 660 2.39 21.46 -25.67
C CYS A 660 1.59 22.76 -25.56
N HIS A 661 1.18 23.09 -24.34
CA HIS A 661 0.48 24.31 -23.98
C HIS A 661 1.52 25.38 -23.59
N LEU A 662 1.64 26.43 -24.42
CA LEU A 662 2.56 27.54 -24.21
C LEU A 662 1.86 28.65 -23.43
N LYS A 663 2.29 28.87 -22.19
CA LYS A 663 1.67 29.85 -21.29
C LYS A 663 2.34 31.22 -21.43
N ASP A 664 1.51 32.22 -21.69
CA ASP A 664 1.90 33.63 -21.68
C ASP A 664 1.80 34.19 -20.26
N LYS A 665 2.94 34.61 -19.70
CA LYS A 665 3.04 35.14 -18.33
C LYS A 665 2.16 36.37 -18.08
N THR A 666 1.75 37.08 -19.14
CA THR A 666 0.86 38.25 -19.04
C THR A 666 -0.62 37.87 -18.96
N LYS A 667 -0.99 36.68 -19.45
CA LYS A 667 -2.39 36.24 -19.53
C LYS A 667 -2.78 35.24 -18.46
N ILE A 668 -1.87 34.34 -18.10
CA ILE A 668 -2.13 33.29 -17.12
C ILE A 668 -1.08 33.32 -16.02
N ARG A 669 -1.51 32.96 -14.81
CA ARG A 669 -0.61 32.89 -13.65
C ARG A 669 0.50 31.86 -13.90
N HIS A 670 1.72 32.30 -13.63
CA HIS A 670 2.91 31.46 -13.61
C HIS A 670 2.99 30.66 -12.30
N LYS A 671 3.88 29.67 -12.23
CA LYS A 671 4.07 28.64 -11.18
C LYS A 671 3.35 27.31 -11.46
N LYS A 672 3.98 26.23 -10.99
CA LYS A 672 3.52 24.84 -11.12
C LYS A 672 2.07 24.61 -10.74
N ARG A 673 1.62 25.11 -9.59
CA ARG A 673 0.22 24.98 -9.15
C ARG A 673 -0.79 25.48 -10.17
N TRP A 674 -0.54 26.62 -10.81
CA TRP A 674 -1.47 27.19 -11.79
C TRP A 674 -1.47 26.41 -13.11
N SER A 675 -0.32 25.83 -13.48
CA SER A 675 -0.24 24.83 -14.56
C SER A 675 -1.03 23.57 -14.21
N GLN A 676 -0.99 23.10 -12.95
CA GLN A 676 -1.82 21.99 -12.46
C GLN A 676 -3.31 22.29 -12.52
N VAL A 677 -3.74 23.45 -11.99
CA VAL A 677 -5.13 23.91 -12.05
C VAL A 677 -5.63 23.97 -13.50
N MET A 678 -4.83 24.51 -14.42
CA MET A 678 -5.19 24.64 -15.82
C MET A 678 -5.52 23.29 -16.46
N TYR A 679 -4.68 22.28 -16.29
CA TYR A 679 -4.93 20.97 -16.89
C TYR A 679 -6.08 20.23 -16.22
N MET A 680 -6.21 20.35 -14.89
CA MET A 680 -7.31 19.72 -14.15
C MET A 680 -8.65 20.28 -14.62
N TYR A 681 -8.75 21.60 -14.78
CA TYR A 681 -9.96 22.25 -15.29
C TYR A 681 -10.21 21.91 -16.76
N TYR A 682 -9.17 21.90 -17.58
CA TYR A 682 -9.27 21.56 -19.01
C TYR A 682 -9.84 20.15 -19.23
N PHE A 683 -9.31 19.14 -18.54
CA PHE A 683 -9.77 17.77 -18.72
C PHE A 683 -11.08 17.48 -18.00
N LEU A 684 -11.24 17.95 -16.75
CA LEU A 684 -12.34 17.53 -15.91
C LEU A 684 -13.58 18.42 -16.03
N SER A 685 -13.42 19.70 -16.38
CA SER A 685 -14.54 20.64 -16.53
C SER A 685 -14.90 20.92 -17.99
N HIS A 686 -13.93 21.05 -18.89
CA HIS A 686 -14.18 21.42 -20.28
C HIS A 686 -14.33 20.22 -21.23
N ARG A 687 -13.46 19.20 -21.13
CA ARG A 687 -13.50 18.04 -22.04
C ARG A 687 -14.44 16.90 -21.61
N LEU A 688 -14.86 16.83 -20.34
CA LEU A 688 -15.87 15.87 -19.92
C LEU A 688 -17.28 16.35 -20.34
N PRO A 689 -18.15 15.46 -20.85
CA PRO A 689 -19.43 15.87 -21.43
C PRO A 689 -20.39 16.46 -20.39
N ASN A 690 -21.03 17.60 -20.71
CA ASN A 690 -21.88 18.44 -19.84
C ASN A 690 -23.12 17.78 -19.17
N LYS A 691 -23.36 16.47 -19.30
CA LYS A 691 -24.45 15.79 -18.56
C LYS A 691 -23.92 15.24 -17.23
N ILE A 692 -24.38 15.79 -16.12
CA ILE A 692 -23.93 15.53 -14.73
C ILE A 692 -23.71 14.03 -14.43
N ASP A 693 -24.63 13.14 -14.80
CA ASP A 693 -24.46 11.68 -14.62
C ASP A 693 -23.25 11.09 -15.33
N ARG A 694 -23.04 11.49 -16.60
CA ARG A 694 -21.94 10.99 -17.42
C ARG A 694 -20.61 11.56 -16.94
N ILE A 695 -20.60 12.73 -16.30
CA ILE A 695 -19.40 13.33 -15.72
C ILE A 695 -18.88 12.45 -14.57
N VAL A 696 -19.76 11.99 -13.68
CA VAL A 696 -19.34 11.14 -12.53
C VAL A 696 -18.79 9.80 -13.01
N ASP A 697 -19.47 9.14 -13.94
CA ASP A 697 -19.03 7.82 -14.44
C ASP A 697 -17.77 7.92 -15.30
N ASN A 698 -17.66 8.92 -16.19
CA ASN A 698 -16.47 9.10 -17.02
C ASN A 698 -15.26 9.59 -16.22
N SER A 699 -15.47 10.43 -15.20
CA SER A 699 -14.37 10.90 -14.33
C SER A 699 -13.78 9.80 -13.47
N TYR A 700 -14.56 8.76 -13.14
CA TYR A 700 -14.08 7.60 -12.38
C TYR A 700 -13.07 6.74 -13.17
N ASN A 701 -13.27 6.61 -14.48
CA ASN A 701 -12.38 5.89 -15.41
C ASN A 701 -11.32 6.81 -16.05
N THR A 702 -11.25 8.07 -15.64
CA THR A 702 -10.23 9.03 -16.10
C THR A 702 -9.12 9.17 -15.06
N PHE A 703 -7.87 9.07 -15.50
CA PHE A 703 -6.68 9.21 -14.67
C PHE A 703 -5.78 10.32 -15.22
N LEU A 704 -5.29 11.18 -14.32
CA LEU A 704 -4.36 12.27 -14.60
C LEU A 704 -2.98 11.86 -14.06
N LEU A 705 -2.00 11.68 -14.93
CA LEU A 705 -0.62 11.37 -14.57
C LEU A 705 0.15 12.69 -14.50
N ALA A 706 0.46 13.15 -13.28
CA ALA A 706 1.29 14.32 -13.04
C ALA A 706 2.78 13.96 -13.20
N LEU A 707 3.49 14.77 -13.98
CA LEU A 707 4.90 14.60 -14.33
C LEU A 707 5.69 15.90 -14.15
N ASP A 708 6.94 15.79 -13.72
CA ASP A 708 7.91 16.89 -13.77
C ASP A 708 8.71 16.84 -15.09
N GLY A 709 9.32 17.95 -15.49
CA GLY A 709 10.01 18.12 -16.78
C GLY A 709 11.26 17.25 -16.95
N ASP A 710 11.76 16.64 -15.88
CA ASP A 710 13.02 15.91 -15.79
C ASP A 710 12.83 14.40 -15.53
N VAL A 711 11.61 13.88 -15.60
CA VAL A 711 11.31 12.51 -15.16
C VAL A 711 11.51 11.46 -16.28
N ASP A 712 12.13 10.33 -15.95
CA ASP A 712 12.22 9.13 -16.80
C ASP A 712 11.34 8.01 -16.24
N PHE A 713 10.47 7.42 -17.06
CA PHE A 713 9.66 6.28 -16.65
C PHE A 713 9.40 5.28 -17.78
N GLN A 714 9.09 4.05 -17.36
CA GLN A 714 8.69 2.97 -18.26
C GLN A 714 7.16 2.80 -18.29
N PRO A 715 6.57 2.35 -19.42
CA PRO A 715 5.14 2.14 -19.52
C PRO A 715 4.56 1.20 -18.46
N GLU A 716 5.32 0.18 -18.07
CA GLU A 716 4.95 -0.78 -17.03
C GLU A 716 4.68 -0.08 -15.70
N ALA A 717 5.48 0.92 -15.32
CA ALA A 717 5.32 1.69 -14.09
C ALA A 717 3.95 2.38 -14.03
N VAL A 718 3.53 3.03 -15.12
CA VAL A 718 2.19 3.63 -15.23
C VAL A 718 1.11 2.55 -15.11
N MET A 719 1.31 1.39 -15.73
CA MET A 719 0.36 0.28 -15.65
C MET A 719 0.22 -0.27 -14.22
N HIS A 720 1.31 -0.32 -13.44
CA HIS A 720 1.26 -0.69 -12.01
C HIS A 720 0.39 0.30 -11.22
N LEU A 721 0.54 1.62 -11.46
CA LEU A 721 -0.30 2.64 -10.81
C LEU A 721 -1.78 2.48 -11.17
N VAL A 722 -2.11 2.32 -12.46
CA VAL A 722 -3.50 2.16 -12.92
C VAL A 722 -4.12 0.89 -12.31
N ARG A 723 -3.41 -0.25 -12.34
CA ARG A 723 -3.88 -1.50 -11.71
C ARG A 723 -4.13 -1.30 -10.22
N ARG A 724 -3.23 -0.58 -9.52
CA ARG A 724 -3.38 -0.26 -8.10
C ARG A 724 -4.64 0.55 -7.83
N MET A 725 -4.92 1.57 -8.63
CA MET A 725 -6.10 2.42 -8.49
C MET A 725 -7.40 1.70 -8.87
N LYS A 726 -7.39 0.83 -9.89
CA LYS A 726 -8.56 0.00 -10.25
C LYS A 726 -8.92 -0.99 -9.13
N LYS A 727 -7.94 -1.50 -8.39
CA LYS A 727 -8.14 -2.47 -7.31
C LYS A 727 -8.91 -1.91 -6.12
N ASN A 728 -8.75 -0.61 -5.82
CA ASN A 728 -9.40 0.04 -4.69
C ASN A 728 -10.08 1.35 -5.12
N PRO A 729 -11.42 1.40 -5.19
CA PRO A 729 -12.16 2.57 -5.67
C PRO A 729 -11.99 3.81 -4.80
N MET A 730 -11.61 3.64 -3.52
CA MET A 730 -11.37 4.74 -2.59
C MET A 730 -10.01 5.43 -2.81
N VAL A 731 -9.17 4.91 -3.71
CA VAL A 731 -7.85 5.50 -3.98
C VAL A 731 -8.03 6.69 -4.93
N GLY A 732 -7.81 7.88 -4.39
CA GLY A 732 -7.85 9.14 -5.13
C GLY A 732 -6.53 9.45 -5.83
N ALA A 733 -5.41 9.01 -5.27
CA ALA A 733 -4.08 9.16 -5.86
C ALA A 733 -3.17 7.96 -5.56
N ALA A 734 -2.26 7.65 -6.48
CA ALA A 734 -1.22 6.65 -6.28
C ALA A 734 0.14 7.17 -6.76
N CYS A 735 1.20 6.95 -5.99
CA CYS A 735 2.56 7.33 -6.35
C CYS A 735 3.49 6.12 -6.49
N GLY A 736 4.49 6.26 -7.36
CA GLY A 736 5.59 5.30 -7.51
C GLY A 736 6.76 5.60 -6.57
N ARG A 737 7.78 4.75 -6.65
CA ARG A 737 9.13 5.00 -6.14
C ARG A 737 9.87 5.91 -7.09
N ILE A 738 10.60 6.85 -6.50
CA ILE A 738 11.41 7.83 -7.21
C ILE A 738 12.88 7.56 -6.90
N HIS A 739 13.69 7.45 -7.95
CA HIS A 739 15.12 7.21 -7.87
C HIS A 739 15.89 8.46 -8.32
N PRO A 740 16.69 9.06 -7.44
CA PRO A 740 17.48 10.22 -7.82
C PRO A 740 18.67 9.83 -8.72
N ILE A 741 18.79 10.51 -9.84
CA ILE A 741 19.92 10.41 -10.79
C ILE A 741 20.70 11.73 -10.83
N GLY A 742 21.95 11.67 -11.30
CA GLY A 742 22.91 12.76 -11.27
C GLY A 742 24.27 12.32 -10.74
N HIS A 743 25.17 13.27 -10.59
CA HIS A 743 26.57 13.08 -10.22
C HIS A 743 26.94 13.80 -8.91
N GLY A 744 27.95 13.27 -8.24
CA GLY A 744 28.54 13.87 -7.04
C GLY A 744 27.99 13.39 -5.70
N PRO A 745 28.63 13.82 -4.60
CA PRO A 745 28.34 13.33 -3.24
C PRO A 745 26.95 13.75 -2.76
N LEU A 746 26.42 14.90 -3.20
CA LEU A 746 25.09 15.34 -2.78
C LEU A 746 23.98 14.44 -3.36
N VAL A 747 24.19 13.89 -4.56
CA VAL A 747 23.29 12.89 -5.14
C VAL A 747 23.40 11.57 -4.38
N TRP A 748 24.60 11.18 -3.92
CA TRP A 748 24.79 9.99 -3.07
C TRP A 748 24.01 10.07 -1.76
N TYR A 749 24.06 11.24 -1.10
CA TYR A 749 23.23 11.50 0.08
C TYR A 749 21.75 11.28 -0.22
N GLN A 750 21.25 11.86 -1.33
CA GLN A 750 19.84 11.76 -1.72
C GLN A 750 19.43 10.34 -2.10
N LYS A 751 20.32 9.56 -2.75
CA LYS A 751 20.08 8.14 -3.04
C LYS A 751 19.80 7.33 -1.77
N PHE A 752 20.61 7.51 -0.73
CA PHE A 752 20.37 6.84 0.54
C PHE A 752 19.11 7.35 1.25
N GLU A 753 18.91 8.67 1.29
CA GLU A 753 17.74 9.29 1.93
C GLU A 753 16.42 8.81 1.30
N TYR A 754 16.34 8.81 -0.04
CA TYR A 754 15.14 8.39 -0.76
C TYR A 754 14.90 6.89 -0.54
N ALA A 755 15.95 6.06 -0.62
CA ALA A 755 15.84 4.62 -0.37
C ALA A 755 15.28 4.33 1.03
N VAL A 756 15.86 4.93 2.08
CA VAL A 756 15.39 4.75 3.47
C VAL A 756 13.95 5.25 3.65
N SER A 757 13.61 6.40 3.07
CA SER A 757 12.25 6.95 3.15
C SER A 757 11.22 6.00 2.50
N HIS A 758 11.55 5.40 1.36
CA HIS A 758 10.70 4.44 0.67
C HIS A 758 10.60 3.10 1.41
N TRP A 759 11.72 2.56 1.89
CA TRP A 759 11.78 1.25 2.56
C TRP A 759 11.06 1.25 3.90
N LEU A 760 11.19 2.34 4.67
CA LEU A 760 10.70 2.40 6.06
C LEU A 760 9.48 3.32 6.19
N GLN A 761 9.63 4.62 5.91
CA GLN A 761 8.62 5.61 6.24
C GLN A 761 7.36 5.46 5.37
N LYS A 762 7.48 5.54 4.04
CA LYS A 762 6.36 5.41 3.10
C LYS A 762 5.68 4.05 3.21
N ALA A 763 6.47 2.99 3.37
CA ALA A 763 5.96 1.65 3.61
C ALA A 763 5.14 1.57 4.91
N THR A 764 5.64 2.17 5.99
CA THR A 764 4.92 2.23 7.27
C THR A 764 3.61 3.00 7.11
N GLU A 765 3.66 4.25 6.63
CA GLU A 765 2.49 5.12 6.39
C GLU A 765 1.40 4.39 5.59
N HIS A 766 1.78 3.73 4.50
CA HIS A 766 0.88 2.96 3.65
C HIS A 766 0.22 1.76 4.35
N VAL A 767 0.93 1.11 5.27
CA VAL A 767 0.45 -0.05 6.04
C VAL A 767 -0.47 0.37 7.18
N ILE A 768 -0.09 1.40 7.96
CA ILE A 768 -0.83 1.83 9.14
C ILE A 768 -2.06 2.69 8.79
N GLY A 769 -2.01 3.43 7.68
CA GLY A 769 -3.09 4.29 7.21
C GLY A 769 -3.01 4.53 5.70
N CYS A 770 -2.43 5.66 5.31
CA CYS A 770 -2.20 6.06 3.95
C CYS A 770 -0.95 6.94 3.86
N VAL A 771 -0.42 7.14 2.67
CA VAL A 771 0.66 8.10 2.47
C VAL A 771 0.11 9.52 2.53
N LEU A 772 0.87 10.48 3.07
CA LEU A 772 0.42 11.87 3.19
C LEU A 772 0.62 12.72 1.93
N CYS A 773 1.50 12.29 1.04
CA CYS A 773 1.85 13.03 -0.17
C CYS A 773 2.26 12.08 -1.30
N SER A 774 1.66 12.30 -2.47
CA SER A 774 2.09 11.80 -3.77
C SER A 774 2.98 12.87 -4.42
N PRO A 775 4.27 12.60 -4.70
CA PRO A 775 5.16 13.60 -5.30
C PRO A 775 4.72 13.95 -6.73
N GLY A 776 4.81 15.23 -7.11
CA GLY A 776 4.37 15.71 -8.42
C GLY A 776 5.16 15.18 -9.62
N CYS A 777 6.36 14.64 -9.40
CA CYS A 777 7.22 14.13 -10.48
C CYS A 777 6.67 12.87 -11.17
N PHE A 778 6.00 11.97 -10.44
CA PHE A 778 5.42 10.75 -11.02
C PHE A 778 4.29 10.20 -10.14
N SER A 779 3.09 10.76 -10.34
CA SER A 779 1.90 10.38 -9.57
C SER A 779 0.62 10.35 -10.40
N LEU A 780 -0.23 9.37 -10.14
CA LEU A 780 -1.50 9.17 -10.84
C LEU A 780 -2.67 9.59 -9.95
N PHE A 781 -3.51 10.49 -10.44
CA PHE A 781 -4.70 11.02 -9.76
C PHE A 781 -5.99 10.57 -10.47
N ARG A 782 -7.03 10.25 -9.71
CA ARG A 782 -8.33 9.86 -10.26
C ARG A 782 -9.15 11.13 -10.53
N GLY A 783 -9.68 11.26 -11.74
CA GLY A 783 -10.47 12.43 -12.13
C GLY A 783 -11.64 12.70 -11.17
N SER A 784 -12.38 11.66 -10.78
CA SER A 784 -13.49 11.81 -9.83
C SER A 784 -13.06 12.33 -8.45
N ALA A 785 -11.86 11.97 -7.98
CA ALA A 785 -11.36 12.41 -6.68
C ALA A 785 -10.82 13.85 -6.73
N VAL A 786 -10.19 14.23 -7.83
CA VAL A 786 -9.72 15.60 -8.06
C VAL A 786 -10.91 16.57 -8.16
N MET A 787 -12.01 16.17 -8.82
CA MET A 787 -13.22 17.00 -8.90
C MET A 787 -13.78 17.40 -7.54
N ASP A 788 -13.71 16.52 -6.53
CA ASP A 788 -14.21 16.81 -5.18
C ASP A 788 -13.43 17.93 -4.47
N VAL A 789 -12.17 18.13 -4.85
CA VAL A 789 -11.26 19.10 -4.20
C VAL A 789 -10.90 20.30 -5.09
N LEU A 790 -11.20 20.24 -6.39
CA LEU A 790 -10.72 21.19 -7.39
C LEU A 790 -11.08 22.63 -7.03
N ARG A 791 -12.33 22.89 -6.60
CA ARG A 791 -12.80 24.24 -6.20
C ARG A 791 -11.96 24.84 -5.07
N THR A 792 -11.57 24.03 -4.09
CA THR A 792 -10.70 24.49 -3.00
C THR A 792 -9.27 24.61 -3.48
N TYR A 793 -8.81 23.71 -4.33
CA TYR A 793 -7.46 23.75 -4.89
C TYR A 793 -7.20 24.96 -5.80
N THR A 794 -8.24 25.59 -6.36
CA THR A 794 -8.11 26.80 -7.19
C THR A 794 -8.11 28.12 -6.39
N THR A 795 -8.24 28.09 -5.06
CA THR A 795 -8.35 29.33 -4.26
C THR A 795 -7.05 30.11 -4.19
N GLU A 796 -7.12 31.44 -4.23
CA GLU A 796 -5.90 32.24 -4.19
C GLU A 796 -5.28 32.30 -2.79
N PRO A 797 -3.94 32.30 -2.69
CA PRO A 797 -3.28 32.48 -1.41
C PRO A 797 -3.47 33.92 -0.91
N SER A 798 -4.27 34.09 0.14
CA SER A 798 -4.55 35.38 0.77
C SER A 798 -3.71 35.68 2.03
N GLU A 799 -3.23 34.63 2.71
CA GLU A 799 -2.51 34.74 3.99
C GLU A 799 -1.08 34.21 3.84
N ALA A 800 -0.16 34.64 4.70
CA ALA A 800 1.24 34.19 4.69
C ALA A 800 1.37 32.65 4.72
N ARG A 801 0.54 31.97 5.53
CA ARG A 801 0.50 30.50 5.58
C ARG A 801 0.07 29.88 4.26
N HIS A 802 -0.84 30.51 3.52
CA HIS A 802 -1.34 30.02 2.24
C HIS A 802 -0.23 30.00 1.18
N PHE A 803 0.70 30.95 1.18
CA PHE A 803 1.84 30.91 0.24
C PHE A 803 2.78 29.73 0.51
N ILE A 804 3.01 29.39 1.77
CA ILE A 804 3.84 28.24 2.16
C ILE A 804 3.10 26.92 1.88
N GLN A 805 1.80 26.87 2.20
CA GLN A 805 1.02 25.64 2.08
C GLN A 805 0.62 25.34 0.63
N TYR A 806 0.11 26.33 -0.10
CA TYR A 806 -0.54 26.12 -1.39
C TYR A 806 0.47 26.16 -2.54
N ASP A 807 1.39 27.12 -2.54
CA ASP A 807 2.28 27.37 -3.68
C ASP A 807 3.64 26.65 -3.56
N GLN A 808 4.18 26.49 -2.35
CA GLN A 808 5.48 25.79 -2.15
C GLN A 808 5.35 24.26 -1.95
N GLY A 809 4.16 23.78 -1.59
CA GLY A 809 3.87 22.37 -1.35
C GLY A 809 2.56 21.93 -1.99
N GLU A 810 2.33 22.35 -3.23
CA GLU A 810 1.10 22.17 -3.99
C GLU A 810 0.68 20.70 -4.10
N ASP A 811 1.63 19.79 -4.31
CA ASP A 811 1.38 18.35 -4.41
C ASP A 811 0.89 17.79 -3.05
N ARG A 812 1.53 18.24 -1.96
CA ARG A 812 1.17 17.84 -0.60
C ARG A 812 -0.17 18.44 -0.19
N TRP A 813 -0.45 19.67 -0.56
CA TRP A 813 -1.73 20.32 -0.27
C TRP A 813 -2.88 19.66 -1.02
N LEU A 814 -2.70 19.32 -2.31
CA LEU A 814 -3.67 18.53 -3.06
C LEU A 814 -3.96 17.20 -2.37
N CYS A 815 -2.92 16.49 -1.92
CA CYS A 815 -3.08 15.24 -1.16
C CYS A 815 -3.81 15.47 0.18
N THR A 816 -3.48 16.52 0.93
CA THR A 816 -4.17 16.89 2.17
C THR A 816 -5.66 17.10 1.94
N LEU A 817 -6.04 17.81 0.86
CA LEU A 817 -7.45 18.01 0.50
C LEU A 817 -8.14 16.68 0.17
N LEU A 818 -7.50 15.81 -0.60
CA LEU A 818 -8.03 14.47 -0.92
C LEU A 818 -8.25 13.63 0.35
N LEU A 819 -7.29 13.66 1.28
CA LEU A 819 -7.39 12.95 2.56
C LEU A 819 -8.53 13.49 3.42
N LYS A 820 -8.70 14.82 3.48
CA LYS A 820 -9.82 15.48 4.19
C LYS A 820 -11.17 15.09 3.60
N GLN A 821 -11.30 14.98 2.26
CA GLN A 821 -12.51 14.52 1.57
C GLN A 821 -12.76 12.99 1.65
N GLY A 822 -11.91 12.24 2.35
CA GLY A 822 -12.12 10.81 2.60
C GLY A 822 -11.51 9.87 1.55
N HIS A 823 -10.75 10.40 0.58
CA HIS A 823 -9.98 9.60 -0.37
C HIS A 823 -8.71 9.04 0.27
N ARG A 824 -8.21 7.93 -0.28
CA ARG A 824 -6.94 7.32 0.12
C ARG A 824 -5.84 7.64 -0.88
N VAL A 825 -4.67 7.96 -0.38
CA VAL A 825 -3.43 8.03 -1.18
C VAL A 825 -2.61 6.77 -0.93
N GLU A 826 -2.21 6.08 -1.99
CA GLU A 826 -1.48 4.80 -1.92
C GLU A 826 -0.09 4.88 -2.55
N TYR A 827 0.86 4.17 -1.96
CA TYR A 827 2.20 3.99 -2.51
C TYR A 827 2.32 2.64 -3.22
N CYS A 828 2.91 2.65 -4.42
CA CYS A 828 3.10 1.50 -5.29
C CYS A 828 4.60 1.23 -5.47
N ALA A 829 5.14 0.31 -4.67
CA ALA A 829 6.55 -0.07 -4.71
C ALA A 829 7.00 -0.74 -6.03
N GLU A 830 6.09 -1.21 -6.87
CA GLU A 830 6.42 -1.80 -8.18
C GLU A 830 6.57 -0.76 -9.29
N SER A 831 6.15 0.47 -9.04
CA SER A 831 6.14 1.54 -10.02
C SER A 831 7.37 2.41 -9.80
N ASP A 832 8.37 2.31 -10.66
CA ASP A 832 9.66 3.02 -10.54
C ASP A 832 9.77 4.14 -11.59
N ALA A 833 10.30 5.28 -11.19
CA ALA A 833 10.67 6.41 -12.06
C ALA A 833 11.99 7.06 -11.61
N LEU A 834 12.72 7.70 -12.52
CA LEU A 834 13.98 8.41 -12.27
C LEU A 834 13.78 9.92 -12.38
N THR A 835 14.50 10.72 -11.60
CA THR A 835 14.44 12.20 -11.60
C THR A 835 15.82 12.79 -11.32
N TYR A 836 16.15 13.93 -11.91
CA TYR A 836 17.41 14.61 -11.64
C TYR A 836 17.37 15.25 -10.25
N ALA A 837 18.32 14.85 -9.42
CA ALA A 837 18.49 15.41 -8.10
C ALA A 837 19.46 16.61 -8.14
N PRO A 838 19.26 17.63 -7.28
CA PRO A 838 20.22 18.72 -7.13
C PRO A 838 21.63 18.20 -6.87
N GLU A 839 22.59 18.62 -7.70
CA GLU A 839 24.01 18.23 -7.57
C GLU A 839 24.78 19.22 -6.69
N GLY A 840 24.38 20.50 -6.71
CA GLY A 840 25.01 21.57 -5.95
C GLY A 840 24.40 21.80 -4.56
N PHE A 841 25.25 22.13 -3.57
CA PHE A 841 24.83 22.40 -2.19
C PHE A 841 23.76 23.48 -2.07
N ASN A 842 23.94 24.61 -2.77
CA ASN A 842 23.00 25.73 -2.75
C ASN A 842 21.64 25.36 -3.35
N GLU A 843 21.66 24.66 -4.48
CA GLU A 843 20.44 24.21 -5.16
C GLU A 843 19.63 23.26 -4.26
N PHE A 844 20.31 22.32 -3.60
CA PHE A 844 19.70 21.42 -2.64
C PHE A 844 19.10 22.16 -1.43
N TYR A 845 19.83 23.10 -0.83
CA TYR A 845 19.31 23.90 0.29
C TYR A 845 18.09 24.72 -0.12
N ASN A 846 18.10 25.33 -1.31
CA ASN A 846 16.98 26.09 -1.85
C ASN A 846 15.76 25.22 -2.14
N GLN A 847 15.96 23.98 -2.62
CA GLN A 847 14.87 23.01 -2.78
C GLN A 847 14.23 22.69 -1.41
N ARG A 848 15.05 22.37 -0.42
CA ARG A 848 14.57 21.95 0.91
C ARG A 848 13.99 23.07 1.75
N ARG A 849 14.41 24.31 1.50
CA ARG A 849 13.77 25.52 2.04
C ARG A 849 12.28 25.56 1.74
N ARG A 850 11.83 25.03 0.59
CA ARG A 850 10.40 24.96 0.22
C ARG A 850 9.71 23.73 0.83
N TRP A 851 10.38 22.59 0.80
CA TRP A 851 9.77 21.31 1.19
C TRP A 851 9.54 21.18 2.71
N THR A 852 10.47 21.66 3.52
CA THR A 852 10.40 21.52 4.99
C THR A 852 9.23 22.31 5.58
N PRO A 853 9.08 23.63 5.32
CA PRO A 853 7.98 24.41 5.87
C PRO A 853 6.61 23.98 5.34
N SER A 854 6.50 23.67 4.03
CA SER A 854 5.25 23.21 3.44
C SER A 854 4.81 21.84 4.00
N THR A 855 5.76 20.97 4.32
CA THR A 855 5.53 19.71 5.03
C THR A 855 4.93 19.96 6.41
N MET A 856 5.56 20.83 7.20
CA MET A 856 5.09 21.19 8.54
C MET A 856 3.68 21.82 8.49
N ALA A 857 3.44 22.76 7.58
CA ALA A 857 2.16 23.45 7.45
C ALA A 857 1.01 22.48 7.10
N ASN A 858 1.24 21.56 6.14
CA ASN A 858 0.22 20.59 5.74
C ASN A 858 -0.06 19.53 6.81
N ILE A 859 0.97 19.08 7.55
CA ILE A 859 0.75 18.14 8.67
C ILE A 859 -0.03 18.84 9.78
N LEU A 860 0.31 20.09 10.12
CA LEU A 860 -0.41 20.87 11.12
C LEU A 860 -1.89 21.09 10.72
N ASP A 861 -2.14 21.37 9.44
CA ASP A 861 -3.50 21.51 8.91
C ASP A 861 -4.31 20.19 9.04
N LEU A 862 -3.68 19.05 8.75
CA LEU A 862 -4.31 17.73 8.94
C LEU A 862 -4.58 17.41 10.42
N LEU A 863 -3.64 17.77 11.32
CA LEU A 863 -3.75 17.57 12.77
C LEU A 863 -4.85 18.45 13.38
N THR A 864 -4.97 19.69 12.91
CA THR A 864 -6.02 20.62 13.34
C THR A 864 -7.40 20.07 13.01
N ASP A 865 -7.57 19.54 11.80
CA ASP A 865 -8.81 18.91 11.33
C ASP A 865 -8.90 17.41 11.66
N CYS A 866 -8.17 16.90 12.66
CA CYS A 866 -8.06 15.46 12.89
C CYS A 866 -9.43 14.79 13.16
N ARG A 867 -10.32 15.43 13.92
CA ARG A 867 -11.63 14.87 14.26
C ARG A 867 -12.53 14.72 13.03
N ALA A 868 -12.54 15.74 12.17
CA ALA A 868 -13.28 15.72 10.92
C ALA A 868 -12.70 14.68 9.95
N THR A 869 -11.38 14.69 9.79
CA THR A 869 -10.65 13.77 8.89
C THR A 869 -10.85 12.30 9.29
N VAL A 870 -10.73 11.96 10.57
CA VAL A 870 -10.98 10.58 11.08
C VAL A 870 -12.46 10.17 10.89
N THR A 871 -13.37 11.13 10.92
CA THR A 871 -14.79 10.85 10.72
C THR A 871 -15.10 10.57 9.25
N GLN A 872 -14.50 11.33 8.33
CA GLN A 872 -14.74 11.22 6.89
C GLN A 872 -13.92 10.09 6.24
N ASN A 873 -12.62 10.00 6.54
CA ASN A 873 -11.69 9.07 5.91
C ASN A 873 -11.58 7.73 6.67
N GLN A 874 -11.90 6.63 6.01
CA GLN A 874 -11.86 5.29 6.62
C GLN A 874 -10.44 4.73 6.80
N SER A 875 -9.46 5.31 6.10
CA SER A 875 -8.05 4.90 6.14
C SER A 875 -7.25 5.62 7.22
N ILE A 876 -7.78 6.73 7.76
CA ILE A 876 -7.14 7.55 8.79
C ILE A 876 -7.84 7.27 10.14
N SER A 877 -7.08 6.79 11.11
CA SER A 877 -7.57 6.55 12.48
C SER A 877 -7.00 7.53 13.49
N THR A 878 -7.58 7.56 14.68
CA THR A 878 -7.05 8.34 15.80
C THR A 878 -5.62 7.96 16.14
N LEU A 879 -5.27 6.67 16.11
CA LEU A 879 -3.91 6.20 16.37
C LEU A 879 -2.95 6.62 15.25
N TYR A 880 -3.41 6.61 13.99
CA TYR A 880 -2.63 7.16 12.88
C TYR A 880 -2.38 8.67 13.05
N MET A 881 -3.39 9.43 13.47
CA MET A 881 -3.22 10.86 13.76
C MET A 881 -2.28 11.11 14.96
N ALA A 882 -2.31 10.25 15.97
CA ALA A 882 -1.35 10.29 17.08
C ALA A 882 0.08 10.00 16.62
N TYR A 883 0.26 9.04 15.69
CA TYR A 883 1.56 8.79 15.05
C TYR A 883 2.04 10.01 14.25
N GLN A 884 1.16 10.66 13.48
CA GLN A 884 1.51 11.88 12.74
C GLN A 884 1.84 13.06 13.68
N LEU A 885 1.14 13.17 14.80
CA LEU A 885 1.46 14.15 15.85
C LEU A 885 2.84 13.87 16.45
N PHE A 886 3.15 12.61 16.74
CA PHE A 886 4.46 12.20 17.24
C PHE A 886 5.57 12.54 16.24
N LEU A 887 5.39 12.23 14.94
CA LEU A 887 6.35 12.59 13.89
C LEU A 887 6.53 14.11 13.76
N PHE A 888 5.44 14.87 13.87
CA PHE A 888 5.48 16.33 13.84
C PHE A 888 6.28 16.90 15.01
N ILE A 889 5.99 16.45 16.24
CA ILE A 889 6.72 16.86 17.45
C ILE A 889 8.19 16.43 17.34
N SER A 890 8.46 15.21 16.90
CA SER A 890 9.82 14.71 16.70
C SER A 890 10.60 15.57 15.69
N SER A 891 9.97 15.97 14.58
CA SER A 891 10.58 16.85 13.58
C SER A 891 10.91 18.24 14.16
N LEU A 892 10.07 18.77 15.05
CA LEU A 892 10.30 20.04 15.73
C LEU A 892 11.43 19.97 16.76
N LEU A 893 11.56 18.85 17.47
CA LEU A 893 12.61 18.61 18.46
C LEU A 893 13.97 18.25 17.84
N THR A 894 13.97 17.76 16.60
CA THR A 894 15.16 17.22 15.92
C THR A 894 16.35 18.19 15.94
N PRO A 895 16.24 19.48 15.57
CA PRO A 895 17.39 20.41 15.64
C PRO A 895 18.00 20.50 17.05
N GLY A 896 17.17 20.48 18.09
CA GLY A 896 17.62 20.49 19.49
C GLY A 896 18.29 19.18 19.91
N THR A 897 17.75 18.03 19.47
CA THR A 897 18.38 16.72 19.70
C THR A 897 19.75 16.63 19.04
N ILE A 898 19.88 17.10 17.80
CA ILE A 898 21.15 17.13 17.08
C ILE A 898 22.14 18.11 17.72
N PHE A 899 21.66 19.26 18.19
CA PHE A 899 22.48 20.20 18.95
C PHE A 899 23.07 19.55 20.20
N LEU A 900 22.27 18.84 21.00
CA LEU A 900 22.74 18.11 22.19
C LEU A 900 23.64 16.93 21.82
N MET A 901 23.35 16.23 20.72
CA MET A 901 24.20 15.15 20.21
C MET A 901 25.61 15.66 19.89
N ILE A 902 25.75 16.83 19.25
CA ILE A 902 27.06 17.46 18.97
C ILE A 902 27.77 17.85 20.27
N VAL A 903 27.05 18.32 21.28
CA VAL A 903 27.66 18.63 22.59
C VAL A 903 28.18 17.36 23.27
N GLY A 904 27.38 16.30 23.31
CA GLY A 904 27.79 14.99 23.84
C GLY A 904 28.98 14.41 23.08
N ALA A 905 28.95 14.52 21.76
CA ALA A 905 30.03 14.16 20.86
C ALA A 905 31.37 14.85 21.19
N ILE A 906 31.36 16.16 21.45
CA ILE A 906 32.56 16.91 21.84
C ILE A 906 33.08 16.42 23.20
N ILE A 907 32.19 16.12 24.15
CA ILE A 907 32.58 15.60 25.48
C ILE A 907 33.25 14.22 25.36
N VAL A 908 32.70 13.33 24.53
CA VAL A 908 33.26 11.99 24.30
C VAL A 908 34.58 12.07 23.53
N GLY A 909 34.65 12.91 22.49
CA GLY A 909 35.86 13.07 21.68
C GLY A 909 36.99 13.81 22.40
N PHE A 910 36.65 14.72 23.32
CA PHE A 910 37.60 15.50 24.11
C PHE A 910 37.22 15.49 25.61
N PRO A 911 37.52 14.39 26.33
CA PRO A 911 37.14 14.25 27.74
C PRO A 911 37.72 15.34 28.67
N SER A 912 38.78 16.02 28.25
CA SER A 912 39.39 17.14 28.97
C SER A 912 38.56 18.43 28.92
N VAL A 913 37.57 18.52 28.03
CA VAL A 913 36.71 19.71 27.87
C VAL A 913 35.50 19.59 28.79
N PRO A 914 35.26 20.54 29.72
CA PRO A 914 34.10 20.47 30.60
C PRO A 914 32.79 20.69 29.82
N PRO A 915 31.66 20.08 30.24
CA PRO A 915 30.41 20.12 29.49
C PRO A 915 29.87 21.52 29.15
N TRP A 916 30.04 22.49 30.05
CA TRP A 916 29.60 23.88 29.82
C TRP A 916 30.40 24.55 28.68
N LEU A 917 31.67 24.21 28.53
CA LEU A 917 32.52 24.73 27.47
C LEU A 917 32.13 24.08 26.14
N SER A 918 31.89 22.77 26.10
CA SER A 918 31.35 22.07 24.92
C SER A 918 30.02 22.64 24.46
N LEU A 919 29.12 22.95 25.40
CA LEU A 919 27.85 23.63 25.12
C LEU A 919 28.09 25.01 24.48
N THR A 920 28.99 25.80 25.06
CA THR A 920 29.31 27.15 24.57
C THR A 920 29.94 27.12 23.18
N LEU A 921 30.87 26.20 22.95
CA LEU A 921 31.55 26.00 21.65
C LEU A 921 30.57 25.64 20.53
N ASN A 922 29.49 24.91 20.82
CA ASN A 922 28.45 24.62 19.84
C ASN A 922 27.41 25.75 19.73
N LEU A 923 27.08 26.41 20.84
CA LEU A 923 26.07 27.48 20.86
C LEU A 923 26.49 28.70 20.05
N ILE A 924 27.76 29.11 20.11
CA ILE A 924 28.28 30.28 19.39
C ILE A 924 28.09 30.16 17.86
N PRO A 925 28.61 29.13 17.16
CA PRO A 925 28.47 29.02 15.71
C PRO A 925 27.01 28.89 15.26
N VAL A 926 26.18 28.13 15.98
CA VAL A 926 24.74 28.01 15.67
C VAL A 926 24.01 29.34 15.90
N GLY A 927 24.31 30.05 17.00
CA GLY A 927 23.75 31.36 17.29
C GLY A 927 24.12 32.40 16.25
N LEU A 928 25.39 32.42 15.82
CA LEU A 928 25.84 33.27 14.71
C LEU A 928 25.12 32.93 13.40
N PHE A 929 24.90 31.64 13.12
CA PHE A 929 24.16 31.22 11.94
C PHE A 929 22.70 31.67 11.98
N MET A 930 22.04 31.59 13.14
CA MET A 930 20.68 32.10 13.32
C MET A 930 20.61 33.62 13.10
N LEU A 931 21.56 34.38 13.66
CA LEU A 931 21.66 35.82 13.41
C LEU A 931 21.89 36.11 11.91
N SER A 932 22.75 35.34 11.26
CA SER A 932 22.99 35.45 9.82
C SER A 932 21.72 35.24 8.99
N CYS A 933 20.87 34.27 9.37
CA CYS A 933 19.60 33.99 8.69
C CYS A 933 18.60 35.16 8.79
N ILE A 934 18.71 36.02 9.81
CA ILE A 934 17.83 37.17 10.01
C ILE A 934 18.35 38.41 9.28
N PHE A 935 19.66 38.67 9.32
CA PHE A 935 20.24 39.95 8.90
C PHE A 935 20.93 39.95 7.53
N THR A 936 21.30 38.79 6.98
CA THR A 936 22.11 38.71 5.76
C THR A 936 21.32 38.20 4.55
N LYS A 937 21.86 38.38 3.34
CA LYS A 937 21.27 37.87 2.10
C LYS A 937 21.42 36.34 2.00
N SER A 938 20.50 35.68 1.28
CA SER A 938 20.48 34.21 1.16
C SER A 938 21.80 33.61 0.66
N GLU A 939 22.52 34.25 -0.25
CA GLU A 939 23.84 33.78 -0.73
C GLU A 939 24.88 33.68 0.40
N THR A 940 24.97 34.72 1.24
CA THR A 940 25.85 34.74 2.43
C THR A 940 25.45 33.71 3.47
N GLN A 941 24.14 33.49 3.65
CA GLN A 941 23.63 32.44 4.55
C GLN A 941 24.03 31.04 4.06
N LEU A 942 23.90 30.77 2.75
CA LEU A 942 24.28 29.51 2.15
C LEU A 942 25.79 29.25 2.24
N LEU A 943 26.61 30.28 2.03
CA LEU A 943 28.06 30.18 2.25
C LEU A 943 28.39 29.82 3.70
N PHE A 944 27.76 30.49 4.67
CA PHE A 944 28.00 30.19 6.08
C PHE A 944 27.50 28.80 6.46
N ALA A 945 26.34 28.37 5.93
CA ALA A 945 25.83 27.02 6.09
C ALA A 945 26.80 25.98 5.53
N GLY A 946 27.41 26.24 4.36
CA GLY A 946 28.42 25.37 3.75
C GLY A 946 29.67 25.22 4.62
N ILE A 947 30.21 26.33 5.15
CA ILE A 947 31.37 26.32 6.04
C ILE A 947 31.07 25.54 7.33
N LEU A 948 29.94 25.83 7.98
CA LEU A 948 29.54 25.12 9.20
C LEU A 948 29.25 23.64 8.94
N SER A 949 28.67 23.29 7.78
CA SER A 949 28.45 21.90 7.39
C SER A 949 29.75 21.14 7.26
N ALA A 950 30.78 21.74 6.67
CA ALA A 950 32.12 21.15 6.60
C ALA A 950 32.72 20.94 8.01
N ILE A 951 32.64 21.95 8.89
CA ILE A 951 33.13 21.83 10.27
C ILE A 951 32.40 20.71 11.02
N TYR A 952 31.07 20.68 10.98
CA TYR A 952 30.30 19.66 11.68
C TYR A 952 30.45 18.27 11.09
N SER A 953 30.71 18.13 9.79
CA SER A 953 31.02 16.82 9.18
C SER A 953 32.31 16.23 9.77
N ILE A 954 33.32 17.06 10.03
CA ILE A 954 34.56 16.62 10.68
C ILE A 954 34.29 16.22 12.13
N VAL A 955 33.50 17.00 12.86
CA VAL A 955 33.10 16.65 14.24
C VAL A 955 32.36 15.32 14.25
N MET A 956 31.41 15.08 13.34
CA MET A 956 30.68 13.81 13.25
C MET A 956 31.58 12.62 12.89
N LEU A 957 32.63 12.82 12.11
CA LEU A 957 33.60 11.76 11.82
C LEU A 957 34.37 11.37 13.09
N LEU A 958 34.78 12.34 13.91
CA LEU A 958 35.43 12.07 15.21
C LEU A 958 34.50 11.28 16.15
N VAL A 959 33.20 11.60 16.13
CA VAL A 959 32.19 10.88 16.92
C VAL A 959 32.05 9.45 16.46
N LEU A 960 31.99 9.22 15.15
CA LEU A 960 31.91 7.87 14.60
C LEU A 960 33.11 7.02 15.06
N VAL A 961 34.32 7.58 15.03
CA VAL A 961 35.53 6.92 15.54
C VAL A 961 35.44 6.68 17.05
N GLY A 962 34.93 7.65 17.81
CA GLY A 962 34.70 7.53 19.25
C GLY A 962 33.75 6.39 19.62
N ILE A 963 32.63 6.27 18.92
CA ILE A 963 31.64 5.20 19.12
C ILE A 963 32.23 3.84 18.74
N ILE A 964 33.01 3.75 17.66
CA ILE A 964 33.68 2.51 17.27
C ILE A 964 34.70 2.08 18.32
N LYS A 965 35.44 3.04 18.89
CA LYS A 965 36.39 2.79 19.98
C LYS A 965 35.66 2.30 21.23
N GLU A 966 34.58 2.97 21.63
CA GLU A 966 33.73 2.57 22.77
C GLU A 966 33.18 1.15 22.59
N ALA A 967 32.69 0.82 21.39
CA ALA A 967 32.20 -0.53 21.07
C ALA A 967 33.31 -1.62 21.03
N ALA A 968 34.57 -1.22 20.87
CA ALA A 968 35.71 -2.13 20.92
C ALA A 968 36.25 -2.33 22.35
N GLU A 969 36.12 -1.31 23.20
CA GLU A 969 36.59 -1.32 24.60
C GLU A 969 35.52 -1.88 25.56
N GLU A 970 34.25 -1.53 25.36
CA GLU A 970 33.11 -2.08 26.10
C GLU A 970 32.51 -3.27 25.34
N GLU A 971 32.40 -4.43 25.98
CA GLU A 971 31.79 -5.64 25.41
C GLU A 971 30.36 -5.39 24.87
N PHE A 972 29.82 -6.29 24.05
CA PHE A 972 28.51 -6.22 23.35
C PHE A 972 27.26 -5.90 24.21
N CYS A 973 27.41 -5.73 25.52
CA CYS A 973 26.34 -5.37 26.45
C CYS A 973 26.17 -3.86 26.69
N SER A 974 27.05 -2.99 26.19
CA SER A 974 26.85 -1.53 26.31
C SER A 974 25.60 -1.06 25.56
N VAL A 975 24.80 -0.18 26.18
CA VAL A 975 23.53 0.31 25.62
C VAL A 975 23.75 1.02 24.29
N THR A 976 24.84 1.79 24.17
CA THR A 976 25.23 2.50 22.93
C THR A 976 25.53 1.52 21.81
N THR A 977 26.31 0.47 22.09
CA THR A 977 26.69 -0.58 21.13
C THR A 977 25.49 -1.39 20.68
N VAL A 978 24.61 -1.80 21.60
CA VAL A 978 23.37 -2.52 21.28
C VAL A 978 22.45 -1.66 20.41
N PHE A 979 22.30 -0.37 20.75
CA PHE A 979 21.50 0.56 19.96
C PHE A 979 22.07 0.76 18.55
N LEU A 980 23.38 0.94 18.42
CA LEU A 980 24.04 1.08 17.12
C LEU A 980 23.88 -0.19 16.28
N CYS A 981 24.10 -1.36 16.87
CA CYS A 981 23.91 -2.65 16.19
C CYS A 981 22.46 -2.83 15.75
N PHE A 982 21.49 -2.40 16.56
CA PHE A 982 20.09 -2.42 16.21
C PHE A 982 19.78 -1.50 15.02
N VAL A 983 20.24 -0.24 15.05
CA VAL A 983 20.03 0.73 13.97
C VAL A 983 20.71 0.28 12.67
N ALA A 984 21.97 -0.16 12.74
CA ALA A 984 22.69 -0.72 11.59
C ALA A 984 21.98 -1.97 11.06
N GLY A 985 21.52 -2.85 11.95
CA GLY A 985 20.73 -4.03 11.63
C GLY A 985 19.44 -3.69 10.87
N VAL A 986 18.71 -2.65 11.30
CA VAL A 986 17.50 -2.18 10.60
C VAL A 986 17.82 -1.76 9.16
N PHE A 987 18.89 -0.98 8.94
CA PHE A 987 19.26 -0.55 7.58
C PHE A 987 19.77 -1.71 6.71
N ILE A 988 20.61 -2.60 7.26
CA ILE A 988 21.14 -3.76 6.53
C ILE A 988 20.01 -4.72 6.15
N ILE A 989 19.14 -5.06 7.10
CA ILE A 989 17.98 -5.94 6.82
C ILE A 989 17.07 -5.29 5.77
N SER A 990 16.82 -3.98 5.88
CA SER A 990 16.01 -3.26 4.88
C SER A 990 16.65 -3.28 3.50
N ALA A 991 17.96 -3.10 3.38
CA ALA A 991 18.69 -3.17 2.11
C ALA A 991 18.68 -4.58 1.51
N VAL A 992 18.84 -5.63 2.33
CA VAL A 992 18.76 -7.04 1.89
C VAL A 992 17.38 -7.37 1.32
N LEU A 993 16.32 -6.79 1.89
CA LEU A 993 14.96 -6.94 1.37
C LEU A 993 14.70 -6.17 0.05
N HIS A 994 15.63 -5.31 -0.38
CA HIS A 994 15.56 -4.51 -1.60
C HIS A 994 16.82 -4.67 -2.46
N PRO A 995 17.06 -5.86 -3.07
CA PRO A 995 18.32 -6.21 -3.72
C PRO A 995 18.72 -5.26 -4.87
N LYS A 996 17.76 -4.71 -5.62
CA LYS A 996 18.01 -3.74 -6.71
C LYS A 996 18.64 -2.44 -6.21
N GLU A 997 18.43 -2.11 -4.93
CA GLU A 997 18.87 -0.86 -4.29
C GLU A 997 19.88 -1.13 -3.17
N PHE A 998 20.41 -2.35 -3.06
CA PHE A 998 21.34 -2.73 -1.99
C PHE A 998 22.57 -1.80 -1.96
N SER A 999 23.06 -1.38 -3.13
CA SER A 999 24.18 -0.43 -3.26
C SER A 999 23.92 0.93 -2.62
N CYS A 1000 22.65 1.31 -2.39
CA CYS A 1000 22.33 2.58 -1.73
C CYS A 1000 22.91 2.65 -0.32
N ILE A 1001 23.07 1.51 0.38
CA ILE A 1001 23.63 1.46 1.74
C ILE A 1001 25.05 1.99 1.83
N MET A 1002 25.85 1.86 0.76
CA MET A 1002 27.23 2.35 0.71
C MET A 1002 27.30 3.87 0.81
N HIS A 1003 26.26 4.57 0.35
CA HIS A 1003 26.15 6.02 0.46
C HIS A 1003 25.70 6.48 1.86
N GLY A 1004 25.31 5.55 2.75
CA GLY A 1004 24.82 5.85 4.09
C GLY A 1004 25.84 6.53 5.00
N ILE A 1005 27.14 6.29 4.81
CA ILE A 1005 28.20 6.96 5.59
C ILE A 1005 28.11 8.49 5.44
N LEU A 1006 27.95 8.96 4.20
CA LEU A 1006 27.81 10.40 3.93
C LEU A 1006 26.53 10.95 4.57
N TYR A 1007 25.45 10.17 4.58
CA TYR A 1007 24.20 10.56 5.23
C TYR A 1007 24.39 10.80 6.73
N PHE A 1008 25.01 9.87 7.46
CA PHE A 1008 25.24 10.00 8.91
C PHE A 1008 26.19 11.14 9.27
N VAL A 1009 27.26 11.31 8.50
CA VAL A 1009 28.22 12.41 8.70
C VAL A 1009 27.57 13.78 8.45
N SER A 1010 26.59 13.86 7.55
CA SER A 1010 25.92 15.11 7.18
C SER A 1010 24.70 15.45 8.05
N ILE A 1011 24.38 14.67 9.09
CA ILE A 1011 23.20 14.88 9.95
C ILE A 1011 23.12 16.32 10.53
N PRO A 1012 24.19 16.92 11.10
CA PRO A 1012 24.14 18.31 11.59
C PRO A 1012 23.75 19.33 10.53
N SER A 1013 24.27 19.16 9.31
CA SER A 1013 23.97 20.02 8.18
C SER A 1013 22.49 19.92 7.80
N MET A 1014 21.99 18.69 7.62
CA MET A 1014 20.69 18.43 7.02
C MET A 1014 19.52 18.47 8.01
N SER A 1015 19.75 18.18 9.29
CA SER A 1015 18.70 18.08 10.30
C SER A 1015 18.67 19.27 11.27
N MET A 1016 19.72 20.10 11.31
CA MET A 1016 19.77 21.31 12.16
C MET A 1016 19.95 22.59 11.31
N LEU A 1017 21.07 22.74 10.59
CA LEU A 1017 21.35 23.98 9.85
C LEU A 1017 20.32 24.24 8.74
N LEU A 1018 19.94 23.20 7.99
CA LEU A 1018 18.95 23.31 6.93
C LEU A 1018 17.56 23.70 7.46
N VAL A 1019 17.17 23.19 8.64
CA VAL A 1019 15.90 23.55 9.27
C VAL A 1019 15.92 25.02 9.69
N LEU A 1020 17.00 25.48 10.34
CA LEU A 1020 17.19 26.89 10.69
C LEU A 1020 17.16 27.81 9.46
N TYR A 1021 17.87 27.43 8.40
CA TYR A 1021 17.84 28.15 7.11
C TYR A 1021 16.43 28.21 6.52
N SER A 1022 15.69 27.09 6.54
CA SER A 1022 14.34 27.04 6.00
C SER A 1022 13.35 27.93 6.75
N LEU A 1023 13.46 27.98 8.09
CA LEU A 1023 12.59 28.80 8.94
C LEU A 1023 12.98 30.29 8.91
N GLY A 1024 14.27 30.61 8.78
CA GLY A 1024 14.74 31.99 8.63
C GLY A 1024 14.32 32.63 7.30
N ASN A 1025 14.11 31.82 6.26
CA ASN A 1025 13.79 32.29 4.90
C ASN A 1025 12.35 32.03 4.46
N LEU A 1026 11.38 31.98 5.40
CA LEU A 1026 9.96 31.80 5.06
C LEU A 1026 9.38 32.92 4.17
N HIS A 1027 10.00 34.10 4.19
CA HIS A 1027 9.63 35.24 3.35
C HIS A 1027 9.99 35.06 1.87
N VAL A 1028 10.87 34.10 1.54
CA VAL A 1028 11.31 33.86 0.16
C VAL A 1028 10.38 32.87 -0.53
N VAL A 1029 9.47 33.39 -1.36
CA VAL A 1029 8.45 32.59 -2.09
C VAL A 1029 8.80 32.41 -3.58
N SER A 1030 10.08 32.51 -3.93
CA SER A 1030 10.52 32.23 -5.30
C SER A 1030 10.32 30.76 -5.66
N TRP A 1031 9.90 30.51 -6.90
CA TRP A 1031 9.71 29.18 -7.47
C TRP A 1031 10.83 28.89 -8.47
N GLY A 1032 11.38 27.67 -8.44
CA GLY A 1032 12.61 27.30 -9.16
C GLY A 1032 13.71 26.75 -8.28
N THR A 1033 14.54 25.83 -8.81
CA THR A 1033 15.80 25.42 -8.18
C THR A 1033 16.98 26.26 -8.64
N ARG A 1034 16.92 26.81 -9.85
CA ARG A 1034 17.97 27.62 -10.48
C ARG A 1034 17.63 29.11 -10.35
N GLU A 1035 18.41 29.84 -9.56
CA GLU A 1035 18.30 31.31 -9.49
C GLU A 1035 18.88 31.93 -10.77
N VAL A 1036 18.05 32.59 -11.57
CA VAL A 1036 18.48 33.29 -12.78
C VAL A 1036 19.15 34.61 -12.37
N LYS A 1037 20.43 34.80 -12.73
CA LYS A 1037 20.99 36.15 -12.85
C LYS A 1037 20.20 36.87 -13.93
N GLN A 1038 19.51 37.96 -13.56
CA GLN A 1038 18.75 38.75 -14.52
C GLN A 1038 19.64 39.18 -15.70
N PRO A 1039 19.10 39.19 -16.94
CA PRO A 1039 19.88 39.56 -18.11
C PRO A 1039 20.31 41.02 -17.98
N VAL A 1040 21.62 41.23 -18.05
CA VAL A 1040 22.22 42.56 -17.99
C VAL A 1040 21.91 43.29 -19.30
N THR A 1041 21.32 44.49 -19.19
CA THR A 1041 21.02 45.39 -20.30
C THR A 1041 22.26 45.67 -21.16
N GLN A 1042 22.06 45.86 -22.48
CA GLN A 1042 23.12 45.96 -23.49
C GLN A 1042 24.21 47.01 -23.21
N GLU A 1043 23.97 48.01 -22.36
CA GLU A 1043 24.98 49.01 -21.97
C GLU A 1043 26.19 48.43 -21.23
N ASN A 1044 26.05 47.27 -20.58
CA ASN A 1044 27.15 46.64 -19.84
C ASN A 1044 27.98 45.63 -20.67
N LYS A 1045 27.66 45.42 -21.96
CA LYS A 1045 28.46 44.52 -22.82
C LYS A 1045 29.82 45.13 -23.18
N ALA A 1046 29.95 46.45 -23.19
CA ALA A 1046 31.20 47.13 -23.54
C ALA A 1046 32.27 47.07 -22.43
N SER A 1047 31.88 46.88 -21.16
CA SER A 1047 32.82 46.87 -20.03
C SER A 1047 33.31 45.47 -19.62
N ASN A 1048 32.63 44.40 -20.09
CA ASN A 1048 32.94 43.02 -19.70
C ASN A 1048 33.91 42.29 -20.65
N GLN A 1049 34.35 42.90 -21.75
CA GLN A 1049 35.30 42.25 -22.69
C GLN A 1049 36.77 42.23 -22.22
N ILE A 1050 37.09 42.72 -21.01
CA ILE A 1050 38.49 42.78 -20.51
C ILE A 1050 38.77 41.80 -19.34
N LYS A 1051 37.86 40.87 -19.01
CA LYS A 1051 38.02 40.01 -17.82
C LYS A 1051 37.85 38.51 -18.00
N ASP A 1052 38.10 37.99 -19.19
CA ASP A 1052 38.20 36.54 -19.40
C ASP A 1052 39.62 36.12 -19.73
N THR A 1053 40.41 35.89 -18.68
CA THR A 1053 41.53 34.94 -18.70
C THR A 1053 41.83 34.49 -17.27
N GLU A 1054 41.89 33.17 -17.07
CA GLU A 1054 42.30 32.42 -15.87
C GLU A 1054 41.28 32.26 -14.72
N SER A 1055 40.44 31.23 -14.84
CA SER A 1055 39.81 30.56 -13.70
C SER A 1055 40.79 29.58 -13.04
N GLY A 1056 41.59 30.09 -12.12
CA GLY A 1056 42.38 29.30 -11.17
C GLY A 1056 42.19 29.90 -9.77
N TYR A 1057 41.56 29.14 -8.86
CA TYR A 1057 41.40 29.58 -7.47
C TYR A 1057 42.76 29.61 -6.77
N THR A 1058 43.27 30.82 -6.49
CA THR A 1058 44.34 31.02 -5.49
C THR A 1058 43.83 31.92 -4.36
N LEU A 1059 43.78 31.36 -3.15
CA LEU A 1059 43.42 32.06 -1.91
C LEU A 1059 44.57 33.02 -1.54
N SER A 1060 44.33 34.34 -1.57
CA SER A 1060 45.28 35.34 -1.05
C SER A 1060 44.65 36.11 0.11
N LEU A 1061 45.25 35.95 1.29
CA LEU A 1061 44.87 36.55 2.59
C LEU A 1061 45.14 38.07 2.69
N GLY A 1062 45.59 38.73 1.63
CA GLY A 1062 46.06 40.12 1.67
C GLY A 1062 44.99 41.22 1.54
N LYS A 1063 43.70 40.90 1.35
CA LYS A 1063 42.65 41.91 1.10
C LYS A 1063 41.69 42.18 2.26
N ILE A 1064 41.92 41.57 3.42
CA ILE A 1064 41.04 41.74 4.60
C ILE A 1064 41.35 43.04 5.40
N PHE A 1065 42.46 43.73 5.14
CA PHE A 1065 42.87 44.92 5.92
C PHE A 1065 43.27 46.16 5.09
N ARG A 1066 42.34 46.71 4.32
CA ARG A 1066 42.37 48.11 3.80
C ARG A 1066 40.90 48.49 3.52
N CYS A 1067 40.30 49.57 4.01
CA CYS A 1067 40.76 50.78 4.68
C CYS A 1067 39.53 51.44 5.35
N ILE A 1068 39.70 52.00 6.55
CA ILE A 1068 38.68 52.70 7.38
C ILE A 1068 38.66 54.23 7.14
N CYS A 1069 39.43 54.79 6.21
CA CYS A 1069 39.51 56.24 6.04
C CYS A 1069 39.67 56.69 4.57
N CYS A 1070 38.57 56.71 3.79
CA CYS A 1070 38.44 57.58 2.62
C CYS A 1070 36.98 58.03 2.46
N PRO A 1071 36.70 59.31 2.18
CA PRO A 1071 35.34 59.84 2.14
C PRO A 1071 34.63 59.40 0.86
N THR A 1072 33.43 58.86 1.01
CA THR A 1072 32.51 58.49 -0.07
C THR A 1072 31.96 59.74 -0.76
N GLY A 1073 32.58 60.13 -1.88
CA GLY A 1073 31.94 60.96 -2.89
C GLY A 1073 31.27 60.06 -3.93
N GLY A 1074 29.97 59.79 -3.79
CA GLY A 1074 29.25 58.95 -4.76
C GLY A 1074 27.86 58.45 -4.36
N LEU A 1075 27.19 59.05 -3.36
CA LEU A 1075 25.85 58.63 -2.91
C LEU A 1075 24.72 59.60 -3.27
N GLN A 1076 24.99 60.69 -3.98
CA GLN A 1076 23.96 61.71 -4.27
C GLN A 1076 23.13 61.47 -5.54
N GLN A 1077 23.44 60.46 -6.36
CA GLN A 1077 22.77 60.26 -7.65
C GLN A 1077 21.77 59.09 -7.68
N GLN A 1078 21.81 58.18 -6.70
CA GLN A 1078 20.83 57.08 -6.57
C GLN A 1078 19.60 57.47 -5.73
N ASP A 1079 19.74 58.35 -4.75
CA ASP A 1079 18.63 58.77 -3.88
C ASP A 1079 17.60 59.66 -4.60
N SER A 1080 18.04 60.45 -5.60
CA SER A 1080 17.14 61.31 -6.39
C SER A 1080 16.23 60.50 -7.32
N VAL A 1081 16.73 59.41 -7.90
CA VAL A 1081 15.95 58.49 -8.74
C VAL A 1081 14.94 57.73 -7.89
N TYR A 1082 15.32 57.32 -6.68
CA TYR A 1082 14.43 56.60 -5.76
C TYR A 1082 13.27 57.48 -5.25
N GLN A 1083 13.54 58.75 -4.94
CA GLN A 1083 12.50 59.73 -4.57
C GLN A 1083 11.56 60.01 -5.76
N THR A 1084 12.08 60.14 -6.97
CA THR A 1084 11.26 60.35 -8.18
C THR A 1084 10.32 59.17 -8.45
N ILE A 1085 10.78 57.94 -8.21
CA ILE A 1085 9.96 56.73 -8.34
C ILE A 1085 8.86 56.67 -7.26
N LEU A 1086 9.20 57.01 -6.01
CA LEU A 1086 8.24 57.05 -4.90
C LEU A 1086 7.13 58.09 -5.13
N ASP A 1087 7.47 59.26 -5.67
CA ASP A 1087 6.48 60.29 -5.99
C ASP A 1087 5.58 59.88 -7.17
N ARG A 1088 6.12 59.13 -8.14
CA ARG A 1088 5.33 58.55 -9.25
C ARG A 1088 4.36 57.46 -8.79
N ILE A 1089 4.76 56.65 -7.81
CA ILE A 1089 3.89 55.63 -7.22
C ILE A 1089 2.73 56.28 -6.46
N LYS A 1090 3.01 57.33 -5.68
CA LYS A 1090 1.96 58.08 -4.96
C LYS A 1090 0.98 58.76 -5.91
N SER A 1091 1.44 59.30 -7.04
CA SER A 1091 0.53 59.90 -8.04
C SER A 1091 -0.38 58.84 -8.68
N LEU A 1092 0.14 57.63 -8.96
CA LEU A 1092 -0.63 56.53 -9.51
C LEU A 1092 -1.67 55.99 -8.51
N GLU A 1093 -1.32 55.88 -7.22
CA GLU A 1093 -2.29 55.50 -6.18
C GLU A 1093 -3.43 56.53 -6.06
N HIS A 1094 -3.14 57.81 -6.23
CA HIS A 1094 -4.15 58.87 -6.23
C HIS A 1094 -5.06 58.80 -7.47
N GLU A 1095 -4.52 58.47 -8.65
CA GLU A 1095 -5.34 58.24 -9.87
C GLU A 1095 -6.23 57.01 -9.74
N ILE A 1096 -5.72 55.90 -9.19
CA ILE A 1096 -6.51 54.67 -8.99
C ILE A 1096 -7.65 54.92 -8.01
N LYS A 1097 -7.40 55.64 -6.90
CA LYS A 1097 -8.46 56.00 -5.95
C LYS A 1097 -9.54 56.87 -6.60
N LYS A 1098 -9.14 57.84 -7.43
CA LYS A 1098 -10.06 58.69 -8.18
C LYS A 1098 -10.93 57.89 -9.15
N ASN A 1099 -10.33 56.99 -9.92
CA ASN A 1099 -11.06 56.13 -10.86
C ASN A 1099 -12.02 55.17 -10.14
N SER A 1100 -11.64 54.62 -8.98
CA SER A 1100 -12.54 53.78 -8.17
C SER A 1100 -13.73 54.56 -7.59
N ALA A 1101 -13.53 55.84 -7.26
CA ALA A 1101 -14.60 56.70 -6.77
C ALA A 1101 -15.57 57.08 -7.89
N ASP A 1102 -15.06 57.27 -9.11
CA ASP A 1102 -15.88 57.54 -10.30
C ASP A 1102 -16.68 56.29 -10.73
N GLU A 1103 -16.10 55.09 -10.64
CA GLU A 1103 -16.82 53.81 -10.85
C GLU A 1103 -17.93 53.58 -9.81
N HIS A 1104 -17.65 53.85 -8.54
CA HIS A 1104 -18.68 53.76 -7.49
C HIS A 1104 -19.83 54.76 -7.70
N LYS A 1105 -19.53 55.96 -8.22
CA LYS A 1105 -20.54 56.96 -8.57
C LYS A 1105 -21.41 56.50 -9.74
N LEU A 1106 -20.78 55.89 -10.76
CA LEU A 1106 -21.47 55.34 -11.92
C LEU A 1106 -22.39 54.18 -11.52
N GLN A 1107 -21.91 53.27 -10.67
CA GLN A 1107 -22.71 52.15 -10.17
C GLN A 1107 -23.90 52.64 -9.33
N SER A 1108 -23.70 53.66 -8.48
CA SER A 1108 -24.78 54.25 -7.68
C SER A 1108 -25.86 54.96 -8.52
N ASN A 1109 -25.49 55.46 -9.70
CA ASN A 1109 -26.45 56.06 -10.62
C ASN A 1109 -27.23 54.97 -11.38
N ILE A 1110 -26.56 53.89 -11.79
CA ILE A 1110 -27.21 52.72 -12.41
C ILE A 1110 -28.22 52.08 -11.44
N ASP A 1111 -27.85 51.93 -10.18
CA ASP A 1111 -28.75 51.33 -9.18
C ASP A 1111 -29.99 52.22 -8.92
N LYS A 1112 -29.84 53.56 -8.96
CA LYS A 1112 -30.97 54.50 -8.88
C LYS A 1112 -31.87 54.47 -10.12
N ASP A 1113 -31.29 54.28 -11.29
CA ASP A 1113 -32.06 54.16 -12.54
C ASP A 1113 -32.85 52.84 -12.60
N VAL A 1114 -32.29 51.75 -12.05
CA VAL A 1114 -32.98 50.46 -11.89
C VAL A 1114 -34.11 50.55 -10.86
N GLU A 1115 -33.88 51.23 -9.73
CA GLU A 1115 -34.89 51.41 -8.68
C GLU A 1115 -36.08 52.28 -9.15
N ASN A 1116 -35.81 53.29 -10.00
CA ASN A 1116 -36.85 54.07 -10.65
C ASN A 1116 -37.65 53.27 -11.69
N ALA A 1117 -37.01 52.33 -12.40
CA ALA A 1117 -37.68 51.45 -13.36
C ALA A 1117 -38.60 50.43 -12.67
N THR A 1118 -38.20 49.89 -11.51
CA THR A 1118 -39.04 48.96 -10.73
C THR A 1118 -40.25 49.64 -10.08
N ASN A 1119 -40.12 50.91 -9.67
CA ASN A 1119 -41.24 51.68 -9.11
C ASN A 1119 -42.31 52.06 -10.16
N LEU A 1120 -41.97 52.02 -11.46
CA LEU A 1120 -42.93 52.21 -12.54
C LEU A 1120 -43.74 50.93 -12.86
N GLU A 1121 -43.21 49.74 -12.58
CA GLU A 1121 -43.94 48.47 -12.79
C GLU A 1121 -44.86 48.10 -11.61
N GLU A 1122 -44.59 48.56 -10.38
CA GLU A 1122 -45.42 48.26 -9.20
C GLU A 1122 -46.70 49.11 -9.09
N THR A 1123 -46.90 50.12 -9.95
CA THR A 1123 -48.14 50.92 -9.97
C THR A 1123 -49.25 50.35 -10.86
N GLU A 1124 -49.00 49.29 -11.64
CA GLU A 1124 -50.01 48.67 -12.52
C GLU A 1124 -50.62 47.35 -11.99
N SER A 1125 -50.16 46.78 -10.87
CA SER A 1125 -50.62 45.45 -10.42
C SER A 1125 -51.36 45.42 -9.07
N SER A 1126 -52.19 46.42 -8.79
CA SER A 1126 -53.12 46.39 -7.65
C SER A 1126 -54.58 46.49 -8.11
N CYS A 1127 -55.11 45.40 -8.69
CA CYS A 1127 -56.54 45.12 -8.70
C CYS A 1127 -56.80 43.62 -8.78
N ASN A 1128 -57.79 43.18 -8.01
CA ASN A 1128 -58.44 41.86 -7.96
C ASN A 1128 -58.02 40.90 -6.84
N MET A 1129 -58.81 41.09 -5.79
CA MET A 1129 -59.09 40.38 -4.56
C MET A 1129 -59.75 38.99 -4.78
N VAL A 1130 -59.76 38.17 -3.72
CA VAL A 1130 -60.77 37.15 -3.30
C VAL A 1130 -60.43 35.65 -3.46
N THR A 1131 -60.00 35.10 -2.31
CA THR A 1131 -60.39 33.85 -1.59
C THR A 1131 -60.68 32.50 -2.28
N ASP A 1132 -60.08 31.47 -1.66
CA ASP A 1132 -60.72 30.30 -1.04
C ASP A 1132 -60.58 28.87 -1.62
N VAL A 1133 -60.14 28.02 -0.69
CA VAL A 1133 -60.53 26.63 -0.42
C VAL A 1133 -60.00 25.48 -1.31
N SER A 1134 -59.18 24.67 -0.62
CA SER A 1134 -58.78 23.29 -0.86
C SER A 1134 -59.92 22.30 -1.17
N ILE A 1135 -59.68 21.31 -2.05
CA ILE A 1135 -60.12 19.90 -1.90
C ILE A 1135 -59.32 18.99 -2.84
N THR A 1136 -58.88 17.86 -2.29
CA THR A 1136 -58.19 16.74 -2.94
C THR A 1136 -59.21 15.66 -3.32
N ILE A 1137 -59.29 15.21 -4.59
CA ILE A 1137 -59.93 13.93 -4.95
C ILE A 1137 -59.14 13.22 -6.07
N HIS A 1138 -59.03 11.90 -5.92
CA HIS A 1138 -58.31 10.93 -6.74
C HIS A 1138 -59.15 10.32 -7.89
N SER A 1139 -58.42 9.73 -8.85
CA SER A 1139 -58.74 8.59 -9.75
C SER A 1139 -59.26 8.83 -11.19
N ASP A 1140 -58.36 8.57 -12.15
CA ASP A 1140 -58.47 7.65 -13.30
C ASP A 1140 -59.80 7.47 -14.06
N LYS A 1141 -59.86 7.99 -15.31
CA LYS A 1141 -60.26 7.27 -16.55
C LYS A 1141 -60.22 8.18 -17.82
N ILE A 1142 -59.28 7.86 -18.70
CA ILE A 1142 -59.35 7.65 -20.17
C ILE A 1142 -60.30 8.51 -21.05
N GLN A 1143 -59.65 9.29 -21.93
CA GLN A 1143 -59.89 9.66 -23.35
C GLN A 1143 -61.29 10.09 -23.86
N GLU A 1144 -61.27 11.27 -24.53
CA GLU A 1144 -61.74 11.61 -25.91
C GLU A 1144 -62.52 12.93 -25.96
N VAL A 1145 -61.95 13.95 -26.65
CA VAL A 1145 -62.55 14.94 -27.57
C VAL A 1145 -61.35 15.75 -28.13
N THR A 1146 -60.74 15.35 -29.25
CA THR A 1146 -60.89 15.94 -30.61
C THR A 1146 -60.73 17.48 -30.67
N HIS A 1147 -59.69 18.06 -31.28
CA HIS A 1147 -59.30 18.16 -32.71
C HIS A 1147 -59.61 19.57 -33.26
N ASN A 1148 -58.56 20.35 -33.58
CA ASN A 1148 -58.44 21.49 -34.53
C ASN A 1148 -57.34 22.43 -33.99
N CYS A 1149 -56.28 22.85 -34.69
CA CYS A 1149 -55.99 22.93 -36.11
C CYS A 1149 -54.47 22.82 -36.39
N LYS A 1150 -54.20 22.42 -37.64
CA LYS A 1150 -52.94 22.20 -38.37
C LYS A 1150 -52.03 23.45 -38.45
N PHE A 1151 -50.69 23.29 -38.40
CA PHE A 1151 -49.76 23.24 -39.57
C PHE A 1151 -49.72 24.54 -40.42
N GLN A 1152 -48.68 25.36 -40.20
CA GLN A 1152 -48.09 26.48 -40.98
C GLN A 1152 -47.47 27.39 -39.89
N ASP A 1153 -46.16 27.53 -39.68
CA ASP A 1153 -45.14 28.04 -40.59
C ASP A 1153 -43.78 27.45 -40.24
N ARG A 1154 -43.28 26.59 -41.12
CA ARG A 1154 -41.94 26.00 -41.06
C ARG A 1154 -41.11 26.51 -42.24
N GLU A 1155 -41.17 27.81 -42.49
CA GLU A 1155 -40.34 28.47 -43.52
C GLU A 1155 -39.84 29.87 -43.12
N ALA A 1156 -40.44 30.53 -42.10
CA ALA A 1156 -40.02 31.87 -41.67
C ALA A 1156 -38.77 31.91 -40.75
N ILE A 1157 -38.41 30.80 -40.08
CA ILE A 1157 -37.28 30.79 -39.12
C ILE A 1157 -35.93 30.44 -39.78
N ASN A 1158 -35.95 29.85 -40.99
CA ASN A 1158 -34.72 29.52 -41.72
C ASN A 1158 -34.20 30.67 -42.62
N GLN A 1159 -34.90 31.81 -42.71
CA GLN A 1159 -34.42 32.99 -43.45
C GLN A 1159 -33.69 34.04 -42.59
N SER A 1160 -33.88 34.08 -41.27
CA SER A 1160 -33.19 35.06 -40.41
C SER A 1160 -31.77 34.62 -39.97
N ARG A 1161 -31.38 33.36 -40.21
CA ARG A 1161 -30.05 32.83 -39.85
C ARG A 1161 -29.01 32.89 -40.98
N ARG A 1162 -29.38 33.41 -42.16
CA ARG A 1162 -28.49 33.56 -43.33
C ARG A 1162 -28.16 35.01 -43.71
N LYS A 1163 -28.41 36.00 -42.85
CA LYS A 1163 -28.24 37.43 -43.18
C LYS A 1163 -27.34 38.26 -42.24
N VAL A 1164 -26.44 37.65 -41.46
CA VAL A 1164 -25.44 38.39 -40.64
C VAL A 1164 -24.01 37.84 -40.83
N LEU A 1165 -23.71 37.27 -41.99
CA LEU A 1165 -22.34 37.00 -42.44
C LEU A 1165 -22.23 37.51 -43.87
N GLY A 1166 -21.79 38.76 -43.99
CA GLY A 1166 -21.56 39.44 -45.26
C GLY A 1166 -21.12 40.88 -45.04
N THR A 1167 -19.84 41.15 -45.34
CA THR A 1167 -19.25 42.44 -45.77
C THR A 1167 -19.37 43.63 -44.81
N ALA A 1168 -18.33 43.97 -44.04
CA ALA A 1168 -17.12 44.73 -44.45
C ALA A 1168 -17.23 46.22 -44.05
N ASN A 1169 -16.49 46.62 -43.02
CA ASN A 1169 -15.54 47.74 -43.00
C ASN A 1169 -14.86 47.81 -41.63
#